data_AF-A0A423ULG5-F1
#
_entry.id   AF-A0A423ULG5-F1
#
_cell.length_a   1.000
_cell.length_b   1.000
_cell.length_c   1.000
_cell.angle_alpha   90.00
_cell.angle_beta   90.00
_cell.angle_gamma   90.00
#
_symmetry.space_group_name_H-M   'P 1'
#
loop_
_entity.id
_entity.type
_entity.pdbx_description
1 polymer ?
#
loop_
_entity_poly.entity_id
_entity_poly.type
_entity_poly.pdbx_seq_one_letter_code
_entity_poly.pdbx_strand_id
1 'polypeptide(L)'
;MRQRKQNYITLSCDGEVVPQRGATAPAPESADVAYRLSRMVEEAAAALPLAPNALEAADASEYTAVAPGEAQASSRVRAAVDAQVGTSVPAAKPVALVMARSKAAKRLLQAVADAGFCACAVYTQDRRGEGYLKAAQRAVCLGERYSDALFCNGHAVLQAADECGAAVVLLSDEALPLAEVDSFLARAAARGVRVFRAMSPDASALGWILCSTDKPPLDDGTWRTCPRCGLSFDEASLASGHCTCPSCGGYFRMSSAERIDDTLDAGSFAEWNRSVPETDPLGFPGYGGKLAAQRAKTGLEEAVRTGEGRIAGLRVAVGIMESQFFMGSMGSVVGEKLCRLVERATDERLPVVIFTASGGARMQEGLVSLMQMAKVSCALARHAEAGLPYLSVLTDPTTGGVTASFAMQGDVILAEPGALIGFAGQRVIRDTIKQELPEGFQTAEFALEHGLIDAIVERSEMRATLAHLLAIHLATARSNRGAHEPGDRAILVDFQTVRDNLEHGTDTYNTVTYGLLEPEGGLPFGESSPWRPRRAQQLLGGLAGRLERKAPGAVSPKRLGKVLARGGFDAEGGASLEVNGISADISAAAAADSGNRAWQSVQLARNVHRPTARTYIDALVDGFIELHGDRSFGDDAAVVAGVGWIGGRAVTVIAQEKGADLKERIRRNFGCPQPEGYRKSLRLMRQAEKFGRPVVCLVDTQGAFCGMEAEERGQGNAIADNLLALAGLRVPVVSVLVGEGGSGGALALALADRVAMQEHAVYSVLSPEGFASILWKDRTRAPEAAAVMKMSAAEACQMGIVDAVLSEGPAPAHENPEAAAEQVRAYVSTALAELAEQPTDALLQARYERFAKF
;
A
#
# COMPACT_ATOMS: atom_id res chain seq x y z
N MET A 1 -22.58 -64.47 -12.90
CA MET A 1 -21.17 -64.11 -12.61
C MET A 1 -21.17 -62.82 -11.80
N ARG A 2 -20.71 -62.90 -10.55
CA ARG A 2 -20.55 -61.76 -9.64
C ARG A 2 -19.53 -60.80 -10.27
N GLN A 3 -19.95 -59.60 -10.67
CA GLN A 3 -19.01 -58.50 -10.87
C GLN A 3 -18.27 -58.32 -9.55
N ARG A 4 -16.95 -58.53 -9.55
CA ARG A 4 -16.07 -58.12 -8.45
C ARG A 4 -16.40 -56.65 -8.19
N LYS A 5 -16.80 -56.32 -6.96
CA LYS A 5 -16.92 -54.92 -6.51
C LYS A 5 -15.53 -54.30 -6.67
N GLN A 6 -15.30 -53.59 -7.76
CA GLN A 6 -14.11 -52.77 -7.89
C GLN A 6 -14.31 -51.56 -6.98
N ASN A 7 -13.32 -51.32 -6.12
CA ASN A 7 -13.37 -50.36 -5.01
C ASN A 7 -13.00 -48.93 -5.44
N TYR A 8 -12.89 -48.66 -6.74
CA TYR A 8 -12.49 -47.38 -7.34
C TYR A 8 -13.51 -46.92 -8.36
N ILE A 9 -13.72 -45.60 -8.46
CA ILE A 9 -14.52 -44.94 -9.50
C ILE A 9 -13.59 -43.97 -10.25
N THR A 10 -13.51 -44.09 -11.57
CA THR A 10 -12.75 -43.17 -12.43
C THR A 10 -13.68 -42.07 -12.93
N LEU A 11 -13.24 -40.82 -12.85
CA LEU A 11 -14.01 -39.65 -13.26
C LEU A 11 -13.38 -38.98 -14.47
N SER A 12 -14.20 -38.37 -15.32
CA SER A 12 -13.72 -37.42 -16.31
C SER A 12 -13.29 -36.11 -15.64
N CYS A 13 -12.59 -35.25 -16.38
CA CYS A 13 -12.25 -33.88 -15.96
C CYS A 13 -13.48 -33.03 -15.57
N ASP A 14 -14.68 -33.43 -15.98
CA ASP A 14 -15.94 -32.75 -15.69
C ASP A 14 -16.72 -33.39 -14.51
N GLY A 15 -16.14 -34.37 -13.81
CA GLY A 15 -16.74 -34.99 -12.62
C GLY A 15 -17.79 -36.07 -12.89
N GLU A 16 -17.95 -36.52 -14.14
CA GLU A 16 -18.86 -37.62 -14.49
C GLU A 16 -18.20 -38.99 -14.30
N VAL A 17 -18.97 -39.98 -13.81
CA VAL A 17 -18.51 -41.36 -13.63
C VAL A 17 -18.30 -42.01 -14.99
N VAL A 18 -17.04 -42.36 -15.31
CA VAL A 18 -16.71 -43.03 -16.57
C VAL A 18 -17.17 -44.49 -16.52
N PRO A 19 -18.10 -44.92 -17.39
CA PRO A 19 -18.57 -46.31 -17.38
C PRO A 19 -17.49 -47.25 -17.91
N GLN A 20 -17.03 -48.17 -17.06
CA GLN A 20 -16.11 -49.23 -17.47
C GLN A 20 -16.82 -50.30 -18.29
N ARG A 21 -16.85 -50.17 -19.63
CA ARG A 21 -17.04 -51.32 -20.51
C ARG A 21 -16.11 -51.29 -21.71
N GLY A 22 -15.12 -52.18 -21.64
CA GLY A 22 -14.29 -52.76 -22.69
C GLY A 22 -14.24 -52.08 -24.06
N ALA A 23 -13.17 -51.31 -24.29
CA ALA A 23 -12.31 -51.35 -25.47
C ALA A 23 -11.30 -50.19 -25.42
N THR A 24 -10.01 -50.52 -25.49
CA THR A 24 -8.90 -49.76 -26.09
C THR A 24 -9.13 -48.28 -26.43
N ALA A 25 -9.17 -47.41 -25.43
CA ALA A 25 -8.88 -45.99 -25.59
C ALA A 25 -7.96 -45.55 -24.45
N PRO A 26 -6.86 -44.83 -24.72
CA PRO A 26 -6.04 -44.26 -23.65
C PRO A 26 -6.91 -43.29 -22.86
N ALA A 27 -6.96 -43.48 -21.54
CA ALA A 27 -7.62 -42.53 -20.65
C ALA A 27 -6.88 -41.18 -20.71
N PRO A 28 -7.59 -40.04 -20.63
CA PRO A 28 -6.94 -38.72 -20.56
C PRO A 28 -5.99 -38.66 -19.35
N GLU A 29 -4.82 -38.04 -19.54
CA GLU A 29 -3.66 -38.02 -18.61
C GLU A 29 -3.92 -37.34 -17.24
N SER A 30 -5.16 -36.98 -16.88
CA SER A 30 -5.47 -36.31 -15.61
C SER A 30 -6.84 -36.69 -15.01
N ALA A 31 -7.13 -37.99 -14.86
CA ALA A 31 -8.36 -38.44 -14.20
C ALA A 31 -8.16 -38.64 -12.68
N ASP A 32 -8.92 -37.92 -11.85
CA ASP A 32 -8.96 -38.14 -10.40
C ASP A 32 -9.61 -39.51 -10.08
N VAL A 33 -8.98 -40.28 -9.18
CA VAL A 33 -9.57 -41.52 -8.65
C VAL A 33 -10.34 -41.24 -7.37
N ALA A 34 -11.63 -41.59 -7.39
CA ALA A 34 -12.48 -41.50 -6.22
C ALA A 34 -12.50 -42.81 -5.43
N TYR A 35 -12.20 -42.68 -4.14
CA TYR A 35 -12.24 -43.72 -3.13
C TYR A 35 -13.64 -43.85 -2.54
N ARG A 36 -14.05 -45.10 -2.31
CA ARG A 36 -15.19 -45.42 -1.45
C ARG A 36 -14.74 -45.57 0.00
N LEU A 37 -15.57 -45.15 0.96
CA LEU A 37 -15.29 -45.25 2.39
C LEU A 37 -14.88 -46.67 2.83
N SER A 38 -15.50 -47.72 2.27
CA SER A 38 -15.15 -49.11 2.56
C SER A 38 -13.70 -49.47 2.22
N ARG A 39 -13.14 -48.90 1.14
CA ARG A 39 -11.75 -49.12 0.75
C ARG A 39 -10.79 -48.35 1.65
N MET A 40 -11.17 -47.13 2.02
CA MET A 40 -10.39 -46.31 2.94
C MET A 40 -10.20 -47.01 4.30
N VAL A 41 -11.22 -47.72 4.79
CA VAL A 41 -11.15 -48.57 6.00
C VAL A 41 -10.15 -49.70 5.84
N GLU A 42 -10.20 -50.45 4.73
CA GLU A 42 -9.27 -51.56 4.46
C GLU A 42 -7.82 -51.08 4.49
N GLU A 43 -7.54 -49.97 3.82
CA GLU A 43 -6.19 -49.41 3.77
C GLU A 43 -5.75 -48.78 5.09
N ALA A 44 -6.69 -48.19 5.87
CA ALA A 44 -6.40 -47.63 7.19
C ALA A 44 -6.05 -48.72 8.20
N ALA A 45 -6.75 -49.86 8.12
CA ALA A 45 -6.53 -51.00 8.99
C ALA A 45 -5.26 -51.79 8.63
N ALA A 46 -4.85 -51.76 7.37
CA ALA A 46 -3.67 -52.48 6.88
C ALA A 46 -2.35 -51.69 6.97
N ALA A 47 -2.40 -50.41 7.38
CA ALA A 47 -1.24 -49.51 7.44
C ALA A 47 -0.39 -49.53 6.14
N LEU A 48 -1.06 -49.64 4.99
CA LEU A 48 -0.40 -49.75 3.69
C LEU A 48 0.26 -48.41 3.31
N PRO A 49 1.41 -48.43 2.61
CA PRO A 49 2.03 -47.23 2.08
C PRO A 49 1.07 -46.49 1.13
N LEU A 50 1.29 -45.18 0.94
CA LEU A 50 0.51 -44.31 0.04
C LEU A 50 0.19 -45.06 -1.26
N ALA A 51 -1.10 -45.26 -1.53
CA ALA A 51 -1.52 -45.80 -2.82
C ALA A 51 -1.15 -44.74 -3.88
N PRO A 52 -0.48 -45.12 -4.97
CA PRO A 52 -0.18 -44.17 -6.03
C PRO A 52 -1.46 -43.50 -6.50
N ASN A 53 -1.38 -42.21 -6.82
CA ASN A 53 -2.46 -41.52 -7.54
C ASN A 53 -2.83 -42.34 -8.78
N ALA A 54 -4.07 -42.20 -9.25
CA ALA A 54 -4.67 -42.88 -10.41
C ALA A 54 -3.78 -43.12 -11.64
N LEU A 55 -2.74 -42.31 -11.80
CA LEU A 55 -1.81 -42.30 -12.91
C LEU A 55 -0.67 -43.33 -12.80
N GLU A 56 -0.38 -43.85 -11.60
CA GLU A 56 0.72 -44.82 -11.36
C GLU A 56 0.22 -46.22 -10.99
N ALA A 57 -0.97 -46.61 -11.45
CA ALA A 57 -1.36 -48.02 -11.48
C ALA A 57 -0.58 -48.74 -12.59
N ALA A 58 0.69 -49.03 -12.33
CA ALA A 58 1.56 -49.81 -13.19
C ALA A 58 1.00 -51.22 -13.45
N ASP A 59 1.27 -51.66 -14.67
CA ASP A 59 1.02 -52.96 -15.30
C ASP A 59 0.94 -54.15 -14.32
N ALA A 60 -0.21 -54.81 -14.28
CA ALA A 60 -0.48 -55.98 -13.44
C ALA A 60 0.25 -57.27 -13.88
N SER A 61 1.34 -57.14 -14.65
CA SER A 61 2.18 -58.25 -15.11
C SER A 61 3.43 -58.51 -14.26
N GLU A 62 3.83 -57.61 -13.36
CA GLU A 62 5.04 -57.80 -12.53
C GLU A 62 4.83 -58.56 -11.20
N TYR A 63 3.60 -58.76 -10.73
CA TYR A 63 3.34 -59.39 -9.42
C TYR A 63 3.20 -60.91 -9.43
N THR A 64 3.65 -61.60 -10.49
CA THR A 64 3.67 -63.07 -10.53
C THR A 64 5.05 -63.65 -10.83
N ALA A 65 6.08 -63.22 -10.10
CA ALA A 65 7.27 -64.03 -9.90
C ALA A 65 8.06 -63.52 -8.68
N VAL A 66 8.31 -64.41 -7.70
CA VAL A 66 9.59 -64.64 -7.01
C VAL A 66 9.33 -65.33 -5.66
N ALA A 67 10.09 -66.42 -5.44
CA ALA A 67 10.12 -67.26 -4.24
C ALA A 67 11.20 -66.75 -3.23
N PRO A 68 11.25 -67.27 -1.98
CA PRO A 68 11.73 -66.54 -0.82
C PRO A 68 13.26 -66.57 -0.64
N GLY A 69 13.86 -65.41 -0.36
CA GLY A 69 15.26 -65.28 0.03
C GLY A 69 15.57 -63.91 0.64
N GLU A 70 15.95 -63.93 1.91
CA GLU A 70 16.83 -62.95 2.60
C GLU A 70 16.33 -61.50 2.79
N ALA A 71 15.71 -61.26 3.94
CA ALA A 71 15.69 -59.96 4.59
C ALA A 71 16.90 -59.84 5.54
N GLN A 72 17.77 -58.85 5.33
CA GLN A 72 18.77 -58.40 6.31
C GLN A 72 18.67 -56.89 6.57
N ALA A 73 18.66 -56.58 7.88
CA ALA A 73 19.05 -55.33 8.56
C ALA A 73 18.20 -54.07 8.28
N SER A 74 17.84 -53.22 9.25
CA SER A 74 18.10 -53.07 10.70
C SER A 74 17.03 -52.08 11.21
N SER A 75 16.19 -52.37 12.21
CA SER A 75 16.43 -52.48 13.66
C SER A 75 16.62 -51.14 14.39
N ARG A 76 15.70 -50.87 15.34
CA ARG A 76 15.83 -50.30 16.72
C ARG A 76 14.46 -49.72 17.14
N VAL A 77 13.80 -50.07 18.26
CA VAL A 77 14.18 -50.73 19.53
C VAL A 77 12.95 -51.45 20.16
N ARG A 78 13.16 -52.72 20.59
CA ARG A 78 12.35 -53.52 21.55
C ARG A 78 12.77 -53.16 22.99
N ALA A 79 12.01 -53.34 24.07
CA ALA A 79 11.52 -54.57 24.73
C ALA A 79 10.93 -54.12 26.10
N ALA A 80 10.17 -54.84 26.94
CA ALA A 80 9.84 -56.25 27.18
C ALA A 80 8.55 -56.27 28.08
N VAL A 81 7.78 -57.32 28.39
CA VAL A 81 8.00 -58.76 28.63
C VAL A 81 6.64 -59.48 28.44
N ASP A 82 6.65 -60.67 27.83
CA ASP A 82 5.53 -61.62 27.78
C ASP A 82 5.19 -62.24 29.15
N ALA A 83 3.90 -62.32 29.50
CA ALA A 83 3.33 -63.46 30.22
C ALA A 83 1.78 -63.49 30.16
N GLN A 84 1.28 -64.65 29.73
CA GLN A 84 -0.04 -65.26 30.03
C GLN A 84 -1.29 -64.86 29.22
N VAL A 85 -1.58 -65.74 28.26
CA VAL A 85 -2.88 -66.39 27.98
C VAL A 85 -4.16 -65.54 28.10
N GLY A 86 -4.79 -65.29 26.94
CA GLY A 86 -6.26 -65.25 26.84
C GLY A 86 -6.85 -63.99 26.21
N THR A 87 -7.78 -64.20 25.28
CA THR A 87 -8.68 -63.26 24.60
C THR A 87 -8.08 -62.45 23.44
N SER A 88 -8.49 -62.81 22.22
CA SER A 88 -8.32 -61.99 21.02
C SER A 88 -9.12 -60.69 21.17
N VAL A 89 -8.41 -59.59 21.40
CA VAL A 89 -8.98 -58.24 21.34
C VAL A 89 -9.41 -57.98 19.88
N PRO A 90 -10.66 -57.51 19.61
CA PRO A 90 -11.04 -57.13 18.26
C PRO A 90 -10.14 -55.96 17.80
N ALA A 91 -9.59 -56.05 16.59
CA ALA A 91 -8.79 -54.97 16.02
C ALA A 91 -9.57 -53.65 16.10
N ALA A 92 -8.99 -52.64 16.76
CA ALA A 92 -9.65 -51.35 16.97
C ALA A 92 -9.99 -50.73 15.61
N LYS A 93 -11.24 -50.29 15.43
CA LYS A 93 -11.67 -49.63 14.19
C LYS A 93 -10.83 -48.37 13.97
N PRO A 94 -10.30 -48.11 12.76
CA PRO A 94 -9.58 -46.87 12.48
C PRO A 94 -10.51 -45.68 12.70
N VAL A 95 -9.98 -44.58 13.23
CA VAL A 95 -10.77 -43.36 13.49
C VAL A 95 -10.77 -42.48 12.25
N ALA A 96 -11.94 -41.97 11.85
CA ALA A 96 -12.08 -40.98 10.80
C ALA A 96 -12.60 -39.67 11.40
N LEU A 97 -11.80 -38.61 11.29
CA LEU A 97 -12.18 -37.25 11.67
C LEU A 97 -13.00 -36.63 10.55
N VAL A 98 -14.25 -36.28 10.82
CA VAL A 98 -15.18 -35.73 9.83
C VAL A 98 -15.28 -34.21 10.01
N MET A 99 -14.68 -33.47 9.09
CA MET A 99 -14.76 -32.01 9.02
C MET A 99 -16.01 -31.60 8.24
N ALA A 100 -17.19 -31.68 8.86
CA ALA A 100 -18.46 -31.30 8.23
C ALA A 100 -19.43 -30.76 9.29
N ARG A 101 -20.48 -30.02 8.86
CA ARG A 101 -21.47 -29.45 9.80
C ARG A 101 -22.92 -29.81 9.51
N SER A 102 -23.77 -29.56 10.52
CA SER A 102 -25.23 -29.57 10.43
C SER A 102 -25.84 -30.87 9.86
N LYS A 103 -26.79 -30.76 8.90
CA LYS A 103 -27.46 -31.92 8.27
C LYS A 103 -26.50 -32.76 7.43
N ALA A 104 -25.47 -32.15 6.83
CA ALA A 104 -24.43 -32.85 6.08
C ALA A 104 -23.59 -33.73 7.01
N ALA A 105 -23.14 -33.20 8.15
CA ALA A 105 -22.41 -33.94 9.18
C ALA A 105 -23.17 -35.19 9.64
N LYS A 106 -24.47 -35.08 9.95
CA LYS A 106 -25.27 -36.22 10.40
C LYS A 106 -25.28 -37.36 9.37
N ARG A 107 -25.43 -37.03 8.09
CA ARG A 107 -25.44 -38.01 7.00
C ARG A 107 -24.05 -38.63 6.81
N LEU A 108 -23.01 -37.81 6.84
CA LEU A 108 -21.62 -38.24 6.67
C LEU A 108 -21.16 -39.14 7.83
N LEU A 109 -21.42 -38.75 9.07
CA LEU A 109 -21.06 -39.52 10.26
C LEU A 109 -21.71 -40.92 10.24
N GLN A 110 -22.98 -41.00 9.83
CA GLN A 110 -23.65 -42.29 9.67
C GLN A 110 -23.00 -43.13 8.57
N ALA A 111 -22.74 -42.53 7.39
CA ALA A 111 -22.10 -43.23 6.29
C ALA A 111 -20.69 -43.74 6.63
N VAL A 112 -19.92 -42.94 7.38
CA VAL A 112 -18.56 -43.28 7.86
C VAL A 112 -18.62 -44.42 8.87
N ALA A 113 -19.58 -44.39 9.80
CA ALA A 113 -19.78 -45.47 10.77
C ALA A 113 -20.24 -46.77 10.09
N ASP A 114 -21.16 -46.69 9.13
CA ASP A 114 -21.67 -47.82 8.35
C ASP A 114 -20.57 -48.48 7.49
N ALA A 115 -19.62 -47.68 7.01
CA ALA A 115 -18.47 -48.15 6.23
C ALA A 115 -17.42 -48.90 7.07
N GLY A 116 -17.42 -48.74 8.39
CA GLY A 116 -16.54 -49.47 9.31
C GLY A 116 -15.53 -48.64 10.10
N PHE A 117 -15.48 -47.32 9.91
CA PHE A 117 -14.66 -46.42 10.74
C PHE A 117 -15.27 -46.21 12.14
N CYS A 118 -14.45 -45.75 13.08
CA CYS A 118 -14.91 -45.01 14.25
C CYS A 118 -15.13 -43.54 13.85
N ALA A 119 -16.38 -43.13 13.63
CA ALA A 119 -16.70 -41.79 13.16
C ALA A 119 -16.51 -40.75 14.29
N CYS A 120 -15.58 -39.82 14.11
CA CYS A 120 -15.31 -38.72 15.03
C CYS A 120 -15.85 -37.41 14.46
N ALA A 121 -16.77 -36.77 15.19
CA ALA A 121 -17.30 -35.45 14.83
C ALA A 121 -16.50 -34.32 15.48
N VAL A 122 -16.30 -33.24 14.74
CA VAL A 122 -15.78 -31.98 15.30
C VAL A 122 -16.92 -31.13 15.85
N TYR A 123 -16.65 -30.38 16.92
CA TYR A 123 -17.56 -29.36 17.46
C TYR A 123 -16.78 -28.17 18.04
N THR A 124 -17.47 -27.06 18.31
CA THR A 124 -16.95 -25.94 19.09
C THR A 124 -17.70 -25.84 20.42
N GLN A 125 -17.07 -25.31 21.48
CA GLN A 125 -17.68 -25.31 22.83
C GLN A 125 -19.06 -24.64 22.87
N ASP A 126 -19.21 -23.52 22.17
CA ASP A 126 -20.48 -22.81 21.97
C ASP A 126 -21.57 -23.65 21.28
N ARG A 127 -21.21 -24.75 20.64
CA ARG A 127 -22.09 -25.64 19.85
C ARG A 127 -22.08 -27.10 20.31
N ARG A 128 -21.65 -27.38 21.55
CA ARG A 128 -21.59 -28.73 22.14
C ARG A 128 -22.94 -29.47 22.20
N GLY A 129 -24.05 -28.76 22.07
CA GLY A 129 -25.42 -29.30 22.12
C GLY A 129 -26.02 -29.70 20.77
N GLU A 130 -25.32 -29.53 19.64
CA GLU A 130 -25.90 -29.77 18.32
C GLU A 130 -26.25 -31.27 18.07
N GLY A 131 -27.40 -31.51 17.43
CA GLY A 131 -27.98 -32.85 17.31
C GLY A 131 -27.22 -33.85 16.43
N TYR A 132 -26.29 -33.39 15.58
CA TYR A 132 -25.45 -34.29 14.75
C TYR A 132 -24.41 -35.04 15.59
N LEU A 133 -24.01 -34.52 16.76
CA LEU A 133 -23.05 -35.17 17.65
C LEU A 133 -23.56 -36.51 18.19
N LYS A 134 -24.88 -36.68 18.27
CA LYS A 134 -25.51 -37.96 18.64
C LYS A 134 -25.29 -39.07 17.60
N ALA A 135 -24.96 -38.71 16.37
CA ALA A 135 -24.64 -39.66 15.30
C ALA A 135 -23.15 -40.05 15.25
N ALA A 136 -22.31 -39.40 16.06
CA ALA A 136 -20.88 -39.69 16.13
C ALA A 136 -20.56 -40.70 17.24
N GLN A 137 -19.55 -41.53 17.02
CA GLN A 137 -19.05 -42.47 18.04
C GLN A 137 -18.02 -41.80 18.96
N ARG A 138 -17.32 -40.77 18.44
CA ARG A 138 -16.43 -39.88 19.20
C ARG A 138 -16.71 -38.44 18.79
N ALA A 139 -16.35 -37.50 19.66
CA ALA A 139 -16.37 -36.08 19.33
C ALA A 139 -15.10 -35.41 19.87
N VAL A 140 -14.59 -34.42 19.13
CA VAL A 140 -13.41 -33.63 19.51
C VAL A 140 -13.71 -32.15 19.36
N CYS A 141 -13.22 -31.36 20.31
CA CYS A 141 -13.45 -29.92 20.32
C CYS A 141 -12.39 -29.23 19.46
N LEU A 142 -12.81 -28.47 18.45
CA LEU A 142 -11.92 -27.72 17.58
C LEU A 142 -11.54 -26.36 18.18
N GLY A 143 -12.39 -25.79 19.04
CA GLY A 143 -12.14 -24.50 19.70
C GLY A 143 -13.34 -23.97 20.47
N GLU A 144 -13.18 -22.78 21.06
CA GLU A 144 -14.21 -22.17 21.92
C GLU A 144 -15.44 -21.67 21.15
N ARG A 145 -15.21 -20.90 20.07
CA ARG A 145 -16.28 -20.30 19.26
C ARG A 145 -16.17 -20.71 17.81
N TYR A 146 -17.34 -20.86 17.18
CA TYR A 146 -17.42 -21.14 15.76
C TYR A 146 -16.90 -19.97 14.90
N SER A 147 -16.03 -20.29 13.92
CA SER A 147 -15.75 -19.44 12.76
C SER A 147 -15.32 -20.31 11.58
N ASP A 148 -15.60 -19.88 10.35
CA ASP A 148 -15.17 -20.60 9.14
C ASP A 148 -13.63 -20.74 9.12
N ALA A 149 -12.94 -19.69 9.56
CA ALA A 149 -11.48 -19.65 9.67
C ALA A 149 -10.89 -20.71 10.63
N LEU A 150 -11.61 -21.08 11.69
CA LEU A 150 -11.18 -22.15 12.60
C LEU A 150 -11.27 -23.52 11.90
N PHE A 151 -12.29 -23.75 11.08
CA PHE A 151 -12.50 -25.01 10.37
C PHE A 151 -11.54 -25.20 9.21
N CYS A 152 -11.03 -24.12 8.62
CA CYS A 152 -9.95 -24.16 7.64
C CYS A 152 -8.55 -23.95 8.24
N ASN A 153 -8.40 -24.00 9.57
CA ASN A 153 -7.09 -23.82 10.22
C ASN A 153 -6.36 -25.16 10.36
N GLY A 154 -5.25 -25.31 9.62
CA GLY A 154 -4.47 -26.55 9.61
C GLY A 154 -3.99 -27.01 10.99
N HIS A 155 -3.60 -26.08 11.87
CA HIS A 155 -3.19 -26.41 13.24
C HIS A 155 -4.32 -27.07 14.05
N ALA A 156 -5.49 -26.41 14.07
CA ALA A 156 -6.64 -26.90 14.82
C ALA A 156 -7.09 -28.29 14.32
N VAL A 157 -7.07 -28.50 13.00
CA VAL A 157 -7.44 -29.80 12.40
C VAL A 157 -6.42 -30.89 12.73
N LEU A 158 -5.11 -30.59 12.65
CA LEU A 158 -4.06 -31.54 13.02
C LEU A 158 -4.11 -31.89 14.51
N GLN A 159 -4.31 -30.90 15.38
CA GLN A 159 -4.45 -31.12 16.82
C GLN A 159 -5.69 -31.99 17.13
N ALA A 160 -6.82 -31.70 16.49
CA ALA A 160 -8.03 -32.52 16.62
C ALA A 160 -7.82 -33.95 16.12
N ALA A 161 -7.07 -34.13 15.02
CA ALA A 161 -6.69 -35.44 14.50
C ALA A 161 -5.83 -36.22 15.50
N ASP A 162 -4.84 -35.58 16.12
CA ASP A 162 -3.98 -36.19 17.15
C ASP A 162 -4.78 -36.55 18.41
N GLU A 163 -5.64 -35.65 18.91
CA GLU A 163 -6.48 -35.87 20.10
C GLU A 163 -7.45 -37.04 19.95
N CYS A 164 -8.01 -37.22 18.75
CA CYS A 164 -8.90 -38.35 18.47
C CYS A 164 -8.17 -39.60 17.95
N GLY A 165 -6.89 -39.52 17.62
CA GLY A 165 -6.11 -40.60 17.01
C GLY A 165 -6.63 -40.97 15.62
N ALA A 166 -6.93 -39.97 14.78
CA ALA A 166 -7.45 -40.16 13.43
C ALA A 166 -6.43 -40.88 12.52
N ALA A 167 -6.87 -41.89 11.78
CA ALA A 167 -6.12 -42.45 10.67
C ALA A 167 -6.47 -41.74 9.34
N VAL A 168 -7.63 -41.09 9.30
CA VAL A 168 -8.18 -40.43 8.13
C VAL A 168 -8.87 -39.12 8.53
N VAL A 169 -8.65 -38.05 7.76
CA VAL A 169 -9.37 -36.77 7.85
C VAL A 169 -10.22 -36.61 6.59
N LEU A 170 -11.51 -36.36 6.77
CA LEU A 170 -12.48 -36.14 5.70
C LEU A 170 -12.86 -34.66 5.65
N LEU A 171 -12.37 -33.95 4.64
CA LEU A 171 -12.63 -32.52 4.40
C LEU A 171 -13.94 -32.34 3.62
N SER A 172 -14.87 -31.60 4.21
CA SER A 172 -16.11 -31.13 3.59
C SER A 172 -16.34 -29.67 3.93
N ASP A 173 -17.31 -29.05 3.25
CA ASP A 173 -17.85 -27.73 3.59
C ASP A 173 -16.73 -26.68 3.71
N GLU A 174 -16.62 -25.99 4.85
CA GLU A 174 -15.67 -24.91 5.09
C GLU A 174 -14.20 -25.38 5.19
N ALA A 175 -13.96 -26.68 5.37
CA ALA A 175 -12.60 -27.24 5.48
C ALA A 175 -11.98 -27.63 4.12
N LEU A 176 -12.72 -27.52 3.02
CA LEU A 176 -12.23 -27.86 1.68
C LEU A 176 -10.95 -27.11 1.26
N PRO A 177 -10.73 -25.83 1.59
CA PRO A 177 -9.48 -25.14 1.22
C PRO A 177 -8.20 -25.81 1.73
N LEU A 178 -8.27 -26.57 2.84
CA LEU A 178 -7.12 -27.32 3.37
C LEU A 178 -6.63 -28.43 2.41
N ALA A 179 -7.47 -28.85 1.45
CA ALA A 179 -7.10 -29.84 0.46
C ALA A 179 -5.99 -29.37 -0.49
N GLU A 180 -5.77 -28.05 -0.61
CA GLU A 180 -4.77 -27.44 -1.49
C GLU A 180 -3.57 -26.87 -0.71
N VAL A 181 -3.51 -27.10 0.61
CA VAL A 181 -2.45 -26.55 1.47
C VAL A 181 -1.36 -27.60 1.67
N ASP A 182 -0.28 -27.51 0.90
CA ASP A 182 0.84 -28.46 0.94
C ASP A 182 1.41 -28.67 2.35
N SER A 183 1.61 -27.59 3.11
CA SER A 183 2.18 -27.68 4.46
C SER A 183 1.29 -28.49 5.41
N PHE A 184 -0.03 -28.41 5.24
CA PHE A 184 -1.00 -29.21 6.00
C PHE A 184 -0.97 -30.68 5.56
N LEU A 185 -1.00 -30.95 4.25
CA LEU A 185 -0.98 -32.30 3.72
C LEU A 185 0.30 -33.06 4.09
N ALA A 186 1.46 -32.41 3.96
CA ALA A 186 2.75 -33.00 4.30
C ALA A 186 2.84 -33.32 5.81
N ARG A 187 2.31 -32.43 6.67
CA ARG A 187 2.25 -32.65 8.13
C ARG A 187 1.25 -33.73 8.55
N ALA A 188 0.13 -33.84 7.86
CA ALA A 188 -0.83 -34.92 8.07
C ALA A 188 -0.20 -36.26 7.69
N ALA A 189 0.45 -36.33 6.53
CA ALA A 189 1.16 -37.52 6.07
C ALA A 189 2.28 -37.95 7.04
N ALA A 190 3.07 -37.01 7.58
CA ALA A 190 4.09 -37.28 8.59
C ALA A 190 3.53 -37.86 9.90
N ARG A 191 2.26 -37.55 10.24
CA ARG A 191 1.52 -38.13 11.37
C ARG A 191 0.86 -39.47 11.04
N GLY A 192 1.02 -39.98 9.82
CA GLY A 192 0.33 -41.17 9.34
C GLY A 192 -1.17 -40.95 9.07
N VAL A 193 -1.60 -39.70 8.96
CA VAL A 193 -3.00 -39.30 8.74
C VAL A 193 -3.22 -39.07 7.25
N ARG A 194 -4.22 -39.74 6.66
CA ARG A 194 -4.58 -39.55 5.25
C ARG A 194 -5.72 -38.57 5.10
N VAL A 195 -5.56 -37.57 4.24
CA VAL A 195 -6.53 -36.50 4.04
C VAL A 195 -7.32 -36.75 2.75
N PHE A 196 -8.64 -36.63 2.82
CA PHE A 196 -9.51 -36.78 1.65
C PHE A 196 -10.47 -35.61 1.55
N ARG A 197 -10.68 -35.11 0.32
CA ARG A 197 -11.72 -34.13 0.02
C ARG A 197 -12.95 -34.78 -0.60
N ALA A 198 -14.13 -34.24 -0.30
CA ALA A 198 -15.35 -34.64 -0.98
C ALA A 198 -15.29 -34.25 -2.48
N MET A 199 -15.81 -35.10 -3.37
CA MET A 199 -15.89 -34.80 -4.81
C MET A 199 -16.76 -33.59 -5.14
N SER A 200 -17.84 -33.41 -4.39
CA SER A 200 -18.75 -32.27 -4.51
C SER A 200 -19.31 -31.94 -3.13
N PRO A 201 -19.47 -30.66 -2.77
CA PRO A 201 -20.11 -30.24 -1.52
C PRO A 201 -21.52 -30.83 -1.36
N ASP A 202 -22.28 -30.95 -2.45
CA ASP A 202 -23.66 -31.41 -2.46
C ASP A 202 -23.81 -32.94 -2.44
N ALA A 203 -22.71 -33.66 -2.69
CA ALA A 203 -22.70 -35.10 -2.88
C ALA A 203 -21.53 -35.80 -2.18
N SER A 204 -21.19 -35.35 -0.97
CA SER A 204 -20.09 -35.84 -0.12
C SER A 204 -20.17 -37.34 0.25
N ALA A 205 -21.27 -38.01 -0.08
CA ALA A 205 -21.46 -39.46 0.09
C ALA A 205 -21.10 -40.29 -1.17
N LEU A 206 -20.84 -39.67 -2.33
CA LEU A 206 -20.64 -40.36 -3.61
C LEU A 206 -19.19 -40.81 -3.86
N GLY A 207 -18.20 -40.11 -3.31
CA GLY A 207 -16.79 -40.42 -3.51
C GLY A 207 -15.85 -39.40 -2.86
N TRP A 208 -14.62 -39.85 -2.58
CA TRP A 208 -13.58 -39.10 -1.88
C TRP A 208 -12.29 -39.10 -2.67
N ILE A 209 -11.64 -37.95 -2.80
CA ILE A 209 -10.36 -37.82 -3.51
C ILE A 209 -9.26 -37.71 -2.47
N LEU A 210 -8.21 -38.53 -2.59
CA LEU A 210 -7.04 -38.47 -1.72
C LEU A 210 -6.25 -37.18 -2.02
N CYS A 211 -6.02 -36.36 -1.01
CA CYS A 211 -5.18 -35.18 -1.13
C CYS A 211 -3.74 -35.58 -0.76
N SER A 212 -2.80 -35.36 -1.69
CA SER A 212 -1.38 -35.67 -1.50
C SER A 212 -0.53 -34.51 -1.97
N THR A 213 0.69 -34.42 -1.45
CA THR A 213 1.69 -33.44 -1.88
C THR A 213 3.04 -34.13 -1.95
N ASP A 214 3.84 -33.76 -2.96
CA ASP A 214 5.20 -34.25 -3.14
C ASP A 214 6.21 -33.44 -2.32
N LYS A 215 5.77 -32.33 -1.70
CA LYS A 215 6.63 -31.50 -0.87
C LYS A 215 6.96 -32.25 0.43
N PRO A 216 8.24 -32.26 0.84
CA PRO A 216 8.63 -32.92 2.08
C PRO A 216 7.88 -32.30 3.26
N PRO A 217 7.61 -33.08 4.32
CA PRO A 217 7.13 -32.50 5.56
C PRO A 217 8.15 -31.46 6.01
N LEU A 218 7.71 -30.20 6.05
CA LEU A 218 8.39 -29.19 6.84
C LEU A 218 8.54 -29.77 8.25
N ASP A 219 9.67 -29.49 8.92
CA ASP A 219 9.82 -29.85 10.34
C ASP A 219 8.56 -29.41 11.11
N ASP A 220 8.35 -29.96 12.31
CA ASP A 220 7.37 -29.44 13.27
C ASP A 220 7.80 -28.03 13.76
N GLY A 221 8.05 -27.12 12.82
CA GLY A 221 8.41 -25.74 13.01
C GLY A 221 7.40 -25.05 13.89
N THR A 222 7.87 -24.02 14.56
CA THR A 222 7.18 -23.29 15.59
C THR A 222 5.88 -22.71 15.05
N TRP A 223 4.75 -23.19 15.55
CA TRP A 223 3.45 -22.57 15.32
C TRP A 223 3.39 -21.24 16.06
N ARG A 224 2.85 -20.20 15.41
CA ARG A 224 2.61 -18.89 16.03
C ARG A 224 1.11 -18.63 16.13
N THR A 225 0.66 -18.33 17.34
CA THR A 225 -0.73 -17.98 17.62
C THR A 225 -0.97 -16.49 17.36
N CYS A 226 -1.99 -16.17 16.58
CA CYS A 226 -2.40 -14.81 16.28
C CYS A 226 -2.91 -14.11 17.56
N PRO A 227 -2.36 -12.95 17.94
CA PRO A 227 -2.83 -12.22 19.12
C PRO A 227 -4.25 -11.65 18.95
N ARG A 228 -4.74 -11.51 17.71
CA ARG A 228 -6.06 -10.94 17.41
C ARG A 228 -7.17 -11.98 17.40
N CYS A 229 -7.01 -13.08 16.64
CA CYS A 229 -8.04 -14.12 16.51
C CYS A 229 -7.77 -15.40 17.30
N GLY A 230 -6.57 -15.59 17.85
CA GLY A 230 -6.22 -16.78 18.63
C GLY A 230 -5.93 -18.05 17.82
N LEU A 231 -6.00 -18.00 16.48
CA LEU A 231 -5.66 -19.12 15.61
C LEU A 231 -4.14 -19.24 15.42
N SER A 232 -3.64 -20.47 15.28
CA SER A 232 -2.22 -20.74 15.08
C SER A 232 -1.89 -21.03 13.63
N PHE A 233 -0.76 -20.50 13.16
CA PHE A 233 -0.27 -20.67 11.79
C PHE A 233 1.20 -21.07 11.82
N ASP A 234 1.62 -21.85 10.84
CA ASP A 234 3.02 -22.21 10.67
C ASP A 234 3.83 -21.04 10.09
N GLU A 235 5.14 -21.06 10.33
CA GLU A 235 6.03 -19.99 9.89
C GLU A 235 6.06 -19.79 8.37
N ALA A 236 5.99 -20.87 7.57
CA ALA A 236 6.04 -20.75 6.11
C ALA A 236 4.79 -20.05 5.57
N SER A 237 3.60 -20.44 6.06
CA SER A 237 2.34 -19.75 5.72
C SER A 237 2.40 -18.27 6.11
N LEU A 238 2.89 -17.95 7.31
CA LEU A 238 3.04 -16.56 7.74
C LEU A 238 4.05 -15.78 6.89
N ALA A 239 5.22 -16.36 6.59
CA ALA A 239 6.24 -15.72 5.76
C ALA A 239 5.70 -15.39 4.36
N SER A 240 4.97 -16.31 3.73
CA SER A 240 4.35 -16.08 2.42
C SER A 240 3.31 -14.95 2.41
N GLY A 241 2.64 -14.72 3.54
CA GLY A 241 1.67 -13.65 3.73
C GLY A 241 2.26 -12.40 4.40
N HIS A 242 3.57 -12.18 4.33
CA HIS A 242 4.25 -11.04 4.95
C HIS A 242 3.98 -10.91 6.46
N CYS A 243 3.94 -12.05 7.16
CA CYS A 243 3.57 -12.16 8.57
C CYS A 243 2.20 -11.53 8.92
N THR A 244 1.27 -11.54 7.97
CA THR A 244 -0.13 -11.15 8.15
C THR A 244 -0.97 -12.39 8.43
N CYS A 245 -1.91 -12.29 9.37
CA CYS A 245 -2.80 -13.39 9.70
C CYS A 245 -3.72 -13.73 8.51
N PRO A 246 -3.66 -14.96 7.95
CA PRO A 246 -4.50 -15.35 6.82
C PRO A 246 -6.01 -15.32 7.14
N SER A 247 -6.36 -15.41 8.43
CA SER A 247 -7.75 -15.44 8.88
C SER A 247 -8.35 -14.07 9.13
N CYS A 248 -7.61 -13.15 9.76
CA CYS A 248 -8.18 -11.90 10.26
C CYS A 248 -7.45 -10.64 9.79
N GLY A 249 -6.42 -10.78 8.94
CA GLY A 249 -5.59 -9.68 8.49
C GLY A 249 -4.76 -9.02 9.59
N GLY A 250 -4.76 -9.56 10.82
CA GLY A 250 -3.98 -9.01 11.93
C GLY A 250 -2.48 -9.22 11.73
N TYR A 251 -1.69 -8.20 12.08
CA TYR A 251 -0.25 -8.20 11.84
C TYR A 251 0.48 -8.90 12.99
N PHE A 252 1.32 -9.87 12.67
CA PHE A 252 2.25 -10.45 13.66
C PHE A 252 3.47 -9.55 13.81
N ARG A 253 4.06 -9.52 15.00
CA ARG A 253 5.38 -8.90 15.17
C ARG A 253 6.43 -9.72 14.43
N MET A 254 7.12 -9.07 13.52
CA MET A 254 8.22 -9.65 12.77
C MET A 254 9.52 -9.49 13.56
N SER A 255 10.32 -10.55 13.57
CA SER A 255 11.73 -10.46 13.93
C SER A 255 12.49 -9.66 12.88
N SER A 256 13.67 -9.20 13.28
CA SER A 256 14.58 -8.50 12.38
C SER A 256 15.06 -9.36 11.22
N ALA A 257 15.15 -10.69 11.38
CA ALA A 257 15.48 -11.62 10.30
C ALA A 257 14.33 -11.73 9.28
N GLU A 258 13.10 -11.94 9.76
CA GLU A 258 11.92 -11.98 8.87
C GLU A 258 11.76 -10.66 8.10
N ARG A 259 12.05 -9.51 8.72
CA ARG A 259 12.00 -8.22 8.03
C ARG A 259 13.05 -8.10 6.91
N ILE A 260 14.26 -8.60 7.15
CA ILE A 260 15.32 -8.61 6.14
C ILE A 260 14.88 -9.43 4.93
N ASP A 261 14.38 -10.65 5.17
CA ASP A 261 13.97 -11.57 4.11
C ASP A 261 12.73 -11.06 3.34
N ASP A 262 11.82 -10.38 4.03
CA ASP A 262 10.60 -9.83 3.46
C ASP A 262 10.82 -8.56 2.61
N THR A 263 11.74 -7.70 3.03
CA THR A 263 11.90 -6.36 2.43
C THR A 263 13.14 -6.23 1.55
N LEU A 264 14.27 -6.84 1.90
CA LEU A 264 15.54 -6.65 1.20
C LEU A 264 15.74 -7.69 0.09
N ASP A 265 16.59 -7.39 -0.87
CA ASP A 265 16.95 -8.32 -1.93
C ASP A 265 17.69 -9.52 -1.33
N ALA A 266 17.37 -10.73 -1.80
CA ALA A 266 17.93 -11.96 -1.27
C ALA A 266 19.47 -11.93 -1.27
N GLY A 267 20.06 -12.20 -0.10
CA GLY A 267 21.52 -12.22 0.08
C GLY A 267 22.22 -10.84 0.04
N SER A 268 21.47 -9.74 -0.03
CA SER A 268 22.05 -8.38 -0.12
C SER A 268 22.46 -7.78 1.23
N PHE A 269 21.92 -8.29 2.35
CA PHE A 269 22.13 -7.68 3.66
C PHE A 269 23.53 -7.97 4.22
N ALA A 270 24.31 -6.90 4.41
CA ALA A 270 25.61 -6.91 5.07
C ALA A 270 25.50 -6.20 6.42
N GLU A 271 25.53 -6.98 7.51
CA GLU A 271 25.39 -6.43 8.86
C GLU A 271 26.62 -5.61 9.28
N TRP A 272 26.37 -4.42 9.82
CA TRP A 272 27.37 -3.50 10.35
C TRP A 272 27.26 -3.41 11.87
N ASN A 273 28.40 -3.20 12.54
CA ASN A 273 28.47 -3.00 13.98
C ASN A 273 27.71 -4.10 14.77
N ARG A 274 27.80 -5.36 14.31
CA ARG A 274 27.08 -6.50 14.92
C ARG A 274 27.23 -6.52 16.44
N SER A 275 28.48 -6.43 16.88
CA SER A 275 28.86 -6.28 18.28
C SER A 275 29.41 -4.88 18.54
N VAL A 276 28.87 -4.24 19.57
CA VAL A 276 29.36 -2.98 20.14
C VAL A 276 29.59 -3.23 21.63
N PRO A 277 30.67 -2.71 22.24
CA PRO A 277 30.96 -2.95 23.64
C PRO A 277 29.76 -2.65 24.55
N GLU A 278 29.43 -3.62 25.39
CA GLU A 278 28.35 -3.48 26.37
C GLU A 278 28.69 -2.39 27.38
N THR A 279 27.68 -1.63 27.78
CA THR A 279 27.80 -0.73 28.93
C THR A 279 26.68 -1.01 29.91
N ASP A 280 27.02 -1.17 31.18
CA ASP A 280 26.10 -1.08 32.31
C ASP A 280 26.44 0.21 33.07
N PRO A 281 26.01 1.37 32.56
CA PRO A 281 26.46 2.66 33.09
C PRO A 281 26.01 2.92 34.53
N LEU A 282 24.99 2.18 35.00
CA LEU A 282 24.42 2.35 36.34
C LEU A 282 24.79 1.22 37.30
N GLY A 283 25.43 0.14 36.82
CA GLY A 283 25.62 -1.07 37.62
C GLY A 283 24.30 -1.69 38.06
N PHE A 284 23.28 -1.72 37.19
CA PHE A 284 21.91 -2.05 37.58
C PHE A 284 21.82 -3.52 38.03
N PRO A 285 21.26 -3.82 39.23
CA PRO A 285 21.26 -5.18 39.78
C PRO A 285 20.63 -6.22 38.85
N GLY A 286 21.41 -7.24 38.50
CA GLY A 286 20.99 -8.36 37.64
C GLY A 286 20.78 -7.99 36.17
N TYR A 287 21.19 -6.81 35.72
CA TYR A 287 20.99 -6.36 34.34
C TYR A 287 21.78 -7.20 33.33
N GLY A 288 23.08 -7.42 33.57
CA GLY A 288 23.92 -8.27 32.71
C GLY A 288 23.37 -9.70 32.54
N GLY A 289 22.79 -10.29 33.59
CA GLY A 289 22.13 -11.59 33.51
C GLY A 289 20.88 -11.57 32.62
N LYS A 290 20.07 -10.50 32.69
CA LYS A 290 18.90 -10.32 31.81
C LYS A 290 19.32 -10.10 30.35
N LEU A 291 20.39 -9.34 30.11
CA LEU A 291 20.97 -9.18 28.76
C LEU A 291 21.40 -10.54 28.20
N ALA A 292 22.18 -11.31 28.96
CA ALA A 292 22.61 -12.65 28.55
C ALA A 292 21.42 -13.58 28.22
N ALA A 293 20.35 -13.54 29.03
CA ALA A 293 19.14 -14.31 28.76
C ALA A 293 18.43 -13.88 27.47
N GLN A 294 18.37 -12.58 27.17
CA GLN A 294 17.79 -12.08 25.92
C GLN A 294 18.63 -12.48 24.70
N ARG A 295 19.96 -12.42 24.80
CA ARG A 295 20.86 -12.88 23.73
C ARG A 295 20.69 -14.37 23.46
N ALA A 296 20.65 -15.19 24.52
CA ALA A 296 20.43 -16.63 24.39
C ALA A 296 19.06 -16.97 23.76
N LYS A 297 18.02 -16.18 24.08
CA LYS A 297 16.67 -16.38 23.55
C LYS A 297 16.55 -15.97 22.07
N THR A 298 17.15 -14.86 21.68
CA THR A 298 16.93 -14.24 20.37
C THR A 298 18.05 -14.54 19.36
N GLY A 299 19.23 -14.95 19.82
CA GLY A 299 20.43 -15.06 18.99
C GLY A 299 21.04 -13.71 18.57
N LEU A 300 20.53 -12.60 19.10
CA LEU A 300 20.95 -11.25 18.75
C LEU A 300 21.80 -10.63 19.86
N GLU A 301 22.72 -9.75 19.47
CA GLU A 301 23.58 -9.03 20.43
C GLU A 301 22.83 -7.92 21.18
N GLU A 302 21.86 -7.29 20.51
CA GLU A 302 21.09 -6.15 21.02
C GLU A 302 19.78 -5.97 20.22
N ALA A 303 18.89 -5.12 20.71
CA ALA A 303 17.56 -4.80 20.16
C ALA A 303 17.52 -4.04 18.83
N VAL A 304 18.62 -4.02 18.07
CA VAL A 304 18.66 -3.45 16.71
C VAL A 304 19.73 -4.15 15.87
N ARG A 305 19.37 -4.48 14.64
CA ARG A 305 20.31 -4.85 13.57
C ARG A 305 20.48 -3.67 12.63
N THR A 306 21.71 -3.42 12.22
CA THR A 306 22.06 -2.28 11.36
C THR A 306 22.97 -2.79 10.26
N GLY A 307 22.84 -2.30 9.04
CA GLY A 307 23.68 -2.75 7.93
C GLY A 307 23.37 -2.04 6.63
N GLU A 308 23.95 -2.54 5.56
CA GLU A 308 23.58 -2.18 4.19
C GLU A 308 22.78 -3.32 3.58
N GLY A 309 21.81 -2.98 2.73
CA GLY A 309 21.12 -3.93 1.88
C GLY A 309 20.73 -3.30 0.56
N ARG A 310 19.94 -4.04 -0.22
CA ARG A 310 19.31 -3.52 -1.44
C ARG A 310 17.80 -3.69 -1.37
N ILE A 311 17.07 -2.72 -1.90
CA ILE A 311 15.62 -2.82 -2.12
C ILE A 311 15.41 -2.59 -3.61
N ALA A 312 14.97 -3.64 -4.31
CA ALA A 312 14.78 -3.63 -5.76
C ALA A 312 16.03 -3.12 -6.49
N GLY A 313 17.22 -3.62 -6.14
CA GLY A 313 18.53 -3.23 -6.69
C GLY A 313 19.15 -1.97 -6.09
N LEU A 314 18.37 -1.10 -5.44
CA LEU A 314 18.81 0.18 -4.90
C LEU A 314 19.49 0.01 -3.54
N ARG A 315 20.73 0.50 -3.41
CA ARG A 315 21.51 0.43 -2.15
C ARG A 315 20.89 1.29 -1.07
N VAL A 316 20.80 0.75 0.14
CA VAL A 316 20.22 1.44 1.29
C VAL A 316 20.92 1.03 2.59
N ALA A 317 21.16 1.99 3.47
CA ALA A 317 21.54 1.74 4.85
C ALA A 317 20.27 1.48 5.66
N VAL A 318 20.19 0.32 6.33
CA VAL A 318 18.98 -0.13 6.99
C VAL A 318 19.20 -0.43 8.47
N GLY A 319 18.30 0.08 9.31
CA GLY A 319 18.22 -0.22 10.73
C GLY A 319 16.90 -0.93 11.04
N ILE A 320 16.94 -2.07 11.71
CA ILE A 320 15.76 -2.87 12.04
C ILE A 320 15.77 -3.13 13.54
N MET A 321 14.86 -2.47 14.25
CA MET A 321 14.69 -2.66 15.68
C MET A 321 13.99 -3.98 15.98
N GLU A 322 14.35 -4.62 17.09
CA GLU A 322 13.87 -5.94 17.48
C GLU A 322 12.98 -5.86 18.73
N SER A 323 11.68 -6.06 18.53
CA SER A 323 10.71 -6.08 19.63
C SER A 323 10.87 -7.29 20.56
N GLN A 324 11.46 -8.40 20.10
CA GLN A 324 11.68 -9.57 20.95
C GLN A 324 12.78 -9.37 21.99
N PHE A 325 13.67 -8.38 21.79
CA PHE A 325 14.76 -8.04 22.71
C PHE A 325 14.39 -6.80 23.54
N PHE A 326 13.96 -7.01 24.79
CA PHE A 326 13.47 -5.95 25.68
C PHE A 326 12.45 -4.99 25.02
N MET A 327 11.51 -5.51 24.22
CA MET A 327 10.52 -4.69 23.51
C MET A 327 11.16 -3.61 22.63
N GLY A 328 12.36 -3.83 22.08
CA GLY A 328 13.03 -2.83 21.27
C GLY A 328 13.51 -1.61 22.06
N SER A 329 13.57 -1.70 23.39
CA SER A 329 13.93 -0.54 24.23
C SER A 329 15.32 -0.01 23.87
N MET A 330 15.43 1.30 23.72
CA MET A 330 16.67 1.95 23.31
C MET A 330 17.62 2.10 24.49
N GLY A 331 18.66 1.26 24.54
CA GLY A 331 19.83 1.43 25.40
C GLY A 331 20.96 2.21 24.72
N SER A 332 22.08 2.40 25.42
CA SER A 332 23.32 2.99 24.90
C SER A 332 23.79 2.31 23.62
N VAL A 333 23.76 0.97 23.59
CA VAL A 333 24.20 0.18 22.44
C VAL A 333 23.28 0.36 21.24
N VAL A 334 21.95 0.42 21.45
CA VAL A 334 20.99 0.68 20.37
C VAL A 334 21.24 2.07 19.76
N GLY A 335 21.38 3.09 20.61
CA GLY A 335 21.69 4.45 20.18
C GLY A 335 23.02 4.56 19.43
N GLU A 336 24.05 3.89 19.93
CA GLU A 336 25.37 3.83 19.29
C GLU A 336 25.30 3.19 17.90
N LYS A 337 24.62 2.04 17.76
CA LYS A 337 24.48 1.34 16.48
C LYS A 337 23.72 2.18 15.45
N LEU A 338 22.62 2.82 15.86
CA LEU A 338 21.86 3.71 14.97
C LEU A 338 22.65 4.95 14.58
N CYS A 339 23.39 5.56 15.52
CA CYS A 339 24.26 6.69 15.22
C CYS A 339 25.32 6.31 14.19
N ARG A 340 26.05 5.21 14.40
CA ARG A 340 27.07 4.72 13.46
C ARG A 340 26.49 4.34 12.10
N LEU A 341 25.27 3.78 12.06
CA LEU A 341 24.56 3.51 10.81
C LEU A 341 24.36 4.79 10.01
N VAL A 342 23.81 5.83 10.64
CA VAL A 342 23.52 7.12 9.99
C VAL A 342 24.80 7.85 9.59
N GLU A 343 25.82 7.88 10.46
CA GLU A 343 27.11 8.50 10.14
C GLU A 343 27.78 7.82 8.95
N ARG A 344 27.88 6.49 8.97
CA ARG A 344 28.45 5.73 7.86
C ARG A 344 27.62 5.87 6.58
N ALA A 345 26.30 5.85 6.67
CA ALA A 345 25.43 6.10 5.52
C ALA A 345 25.65 7.49 4.94
N THR A 346 25.91 8.49 5.79
CA THR A 346 26.24 9.85 5.35
C THR A 346 27.56 9.88 4.59
N ASP A 347 28.60 9.23 5.13
CA ASP A 347 29.92 9.14 4.51
C ASP A 347 29.88 8.36 3.18
N GLU A 348 29.11 7.28 3.11
CA GLU A 348 28.92 6.48 1.88
C GLU A 348 27.83 7.04 0.94
N ARG A 349 27.18 8.15 1.30
CA ARG A 349 26.06 8.79 0.59
C ARG A 349 24.90 7.84 0.27
N LEU A 350 24.54 6.99 1.22
CA LEU A 350 23.43 6.06 1.15
C LEU A 350 22.15 6.67 1.74
N PRO A 351 20.98 6.39 1.18
CA PRO A 351 19.70 6.65 1.85
C PRO A 351 19.58 5.79 3.11
N VAL A 352 18.88 6.27 4.13
CA VAL A 352 18.65 5.54 5.39
C VAL A 352 17.20 5.12 5.52
N VAL A 353 16.95 3.85 5.84
CA VAL A 353 15.62 3.33 6.22
C VAL A 353 15.70 2.73 7.62
N ILE A 354 14.86 3.16 8.55
CA ILE A 354 14.80 2.56 9.89
C ILE A 354 13.39 2.02 10.16
N PHE A 355 13.31 0.71 10.37
CA PHE A 355 12.12 0.04 10.91
C PHE A 355 12.14 0.16 12.43
N THR A 356 11.25 0.97 12.98
CA THR A 356 11.20 1.26 14.40
C THR A 356 10.20 0.37 15.10
N ALA A 357 10.66 -0.28 16.16
CA ALA A 357 9.87 -1.05 17.10
C ALA A 357 10.47 -0.81 18.48
N SER A 358 9.76 -0.12 19.37
CA SER A 358 10.23 0.19 20.70
C SER A 358 9.12 0.45 21.70
N GLY A 359 9.28 -0.11 22.91
CA GLY A 359 8.55 0.29 24.12
C GLY A 359 9.10 1.56 24.78
N GLY A 360 10.15 2.18 24.23
CA GLY A 360 10.73 3.44 24.72
C GLY A 360 12.18 3.32 25.19
N ALA A 361 12.57 4.20 26.13
CA ALA A 361 13.91 4.25 26.70
C ALA A 361 14.20 3.04 27.59
N ARG A 362 15.43 2.53 27.59
CA ARG A 362 15.87 1.44 28.46
C ARG A 362 16.15 1.96 29.87
N MET A 363 15.19 1.77 30.76
CA MET A 363 15.24 2.30 32.13
C MET A 363 16.45 1.81 32.94
N GLN A 364 16.96 0.61 32.64
CA GLN A 364 18.14 0.02 33.28
C GLN A 364 19.42 0.85 33.06
N GLU A 365 19.45 1.69 32.03
CA GLU A 365 20.58 2.56 31.69
C GLU A 365 20.30 4.05 31.99
N GLY A 366 19.09 4.38 32.47
CA GLY A 366 18.69 5.71 32.93
C GLY A 366 18.98 6.85 31.95
N LEU A 367 19.70 7.88 32.43
CA LEU A 367 20.00 9.06 31.62
C LEU A 367 20.86 8.76 30.38
N VAL A 368 21.69 7.70 30.41
CA VAL A 368 22.51 7.33 29.24
C VAL A 368 21.62 6.87 28.08
N SER A 369 20.54 6.14 28.39
CA SER A 369 19.51 5.77 27.41
C SER A 369 18.80 7.01 26.86
N LEU A 370 18.44 7.98 27.72
CA LEU A 370 17.84 9.25 27.29
C LEU A 370 18.75 10.03 26.32
N MET A 371 20.05 10.11 26.62
CA MET A 371 21.02 10.82 25.77
C MET A 371 21.19 10.22 24.37
N GLN A 372 20.81 8.96 24.17
CA GLN A 372 20.83 8.36 22.82
C GLN A 372 19.84 9.03 21.87
N MET A 373 18.73 9.57 22.37
CA MET A 373 17.78 10.35 21.56
C MET A 373 18.47 11.53 20.87
N ALA A 374 19.20 12.32 21.67
CA ALA A 374 19.94 13.48 21.17
C ALA A 374 21.06 13.04 20.22
N LYS A 375 21.79 11.98 20.58
CA LYS A 375 22.90 11.46 19.78
C LYS A 375 22.47 11.09 18.35
N VAL A 376 21.42 10.28 18.21
CA VAL A 376 20.92 9.86 16.88
C VAL A 376 20.35 11.06 16.11
N SER A 377 19.66 11.97 16.80
CA SER A 377 19.15 13.21 16.17
C SER A 377 20.27 14.08 15.59
N CYS A 378 21.41 14.19 16.27
CA CYS A 378 22.57 14.93 15.75
C CYS A 378 23.16 14.27 14.50
N ALA A 379 23.21 12.94 14.43
CA ALA A 379 23.65 12.22 13.23
C ALA A 379 22.68 12.44 12.06
N LEU A 380 21.36 12.39 12.32
CA LEU A 380 20.33 12.65 11.31
C LEU A 380 20.35 14.09 10.80
N ALA A 381 20.65 15.07 11.65
CA ALA A 381 20.81 16.46 11.22
C ALA A 381 21.94 16.59 10.18
N ARG A 382 23.11 15.97 10.44
CA ARG A 382 24.22 15.93 9.48
C ARG A 382 23.85 15.19 8.19
N HIS A 383 23.08 14.11 8.31
CA HIS A 383 22.57 13.36 7.15
C HIS A 383 21.65 14.22 6.28
N ALA A 384 20.78 15.01 6.91
CA ALA A 384 19.88 15.93 6.22
C ALA A 384 20.63 17.08 5.55
N GLU A 385 21.64 17.67 6.21
CA GLU A 385 22.54 18.69 5.64
C GLU A 385 23.29 18.16 4.42
N ALA A 386 23.61 16.87 4.38
CA ALA A 386 24.24 16.21 3.23
C ALA A 386 23.27 15.96 2.05
N GLY A 387 21.99 16.32 2.20
CA GLY A 387 20.94 16.16 1.17
C GLY A 387 20.46 14.72 1.00
N LEU A 388 20.68 13.85 1.99
CA LEU A 388 20.35 12.42 1.90
C LEU A 388 19.00 12.11 2.58
N PRO A 389 18.21 11.17 2.02
CA PRO A 389 16.87 10.87 2.52
C PRO A 389 16.93 9.90 3.70
N TYR A 390 16.13 10.20 4.72
CA TYR A 390 15.84 9.31 5.84
C TYR A 390 14.36 8.93 5.84
N LEU A 391 14.07 7.64 5.66
CA LEU A 391 12.72 7.08 5.71
C LEU A 391 12.53 6.32 7.04
N SER A 392 11.50 6.68 7.79
CA SER A 392 11.14 6.00 9.03
C SER A 392 9.93 5.12 8.81
N VAL A 393 10.00 3.85 9.21
CA VAL A 393 8.89 2.88 9.12
C VAL A 393 8.48 2.46 10.53
N LEU A 394 7.33 2.96 10.98
CA LEU A 394 6.79 2.74 12.31
C LEU A 394 6.05 1.41 12.39
N THR A 395 6.48 0.54 13.30
CA THR A 395 5.89 -0.80 13.50
C THR A 395 5.39 -0.97 14.94
N ASP A 396 4.60 -2.02 15.18
CA ASP A 396 4.02 -2.27 16.51
C ASP A 396 5.02 -2.83 17.53
N PRO A 397 5.19 -2.20 18.70
CA PRO A 397 4.82 -0.82 19.05
C PRO A 397 5.96 0.16 18.78
N THR A 398 5.66 1.44 18.58
CA THR A 398 6.65 2.52 18.57
C THR A 398 6.22 3.59 19.57
N THR A 399 6.87 3.64 20.73
CA THR A 399 6.48 4.55 21.82
C THR A 399 7.66 5.20 22.57
N GLY A 400 7.37 6.19 23.43
CA GLY A 400 8.35 6.75 24.36
C GLY A 400 9.42 7.62 23.70
N GLY A 401 10.64 7.55 24.23
CA GLY A 401 11.78 8.31 23.74
C GLY A 401 12.11 8.07 22.26
N VAL A 402 11.76 6.90 21.71
CA VAL A 402 11.95 6.60 20.28
C VAL A 402 10.99 7.42 19.42
N THR A 403 9.70 7.49 19.77
CA THR A 403 8.75 8.41 19.10
C THR A 403 9.13 9.87 19.25
N ALA A 404 9.68 10.27 20.39
CA ALA A 404 10.12 11.64 20.66
C ALA A 404 11.51 11.97 20.08
N SER A 405 12.02 11.15 19.15
CA SER A 405 13.32 11.37 18.50
C SER A 405 13.31 10.83 17.06
N PHE A 406 14.26 9.97 16.71
CA PHE A 406 14.54 9.57 15.33
C PHE A 406 13.35 8.94 14.60
N ALA A 407 12.41 8.29 15.30
CA ALA A 407 11.25 7.70 14.65
C ALA A 407 10.34 8.75 13.95
N MET A 408 10.26 9.97 14.49
CA MET A 408 9.44 11.06 13.94
C MET A 408 10.26 12.13 13.20
N GLN A 409 11.55 11.87 12.97
CA GLN A 409 12.47 12.79 12.28
C GLN A 409 12.72 12.39 10.81
N GLY A 410 11.96 11.44 10.29
CA GLY A 410 12.04 11.01 8.89
C GLY A 410 11.66 12.13 7.92
N ASP A 411 12.28 12.15 6.75
CA ASP A 411 11.79 12.94 5.61
C ASP A 411 10.42 12.42 5.16
N VAL A 412 10.24 11.10 5.21
CA VAL A 412 8.96 10.39 5.04
C VAL A 412 8.79 9.42 6.21
N ILE A 413 7.61 9.44 6.84
CA ILE A 413 7.24 8.60 7.97
C ILE A 413 6.09 7.69 7.54
N LEU A 414 6.40 6.41 7.34
CA LEU A 414 5.45 5.37 7.01
C LEU A 414 5.06 4.61 8.29
N ALA A 415 3.86 4.02 8.31
CA ALA A 415 3.45 3.11 9.38
C ALA A 415 2.81 1.84 8.83
N GLU A 416 2.95 0.74 9.56
CA GLU A 416 2.13 -0.45 9.29
C GLU A 416 0.70 -0.28 9.83
N PRO A 417 -0.31 -0.87 9.18
CA PRO A 417 -1.70 -0.84 9.65
C PRO A 417 -1.84 -1.29 11.11
N GLY A 418 -2.63 -0.55 11.88
CA GLY A 418 -2.90 -0.84 13.29
C GLY A 418 -1.68 -0.78 14.23
N ALA A 419 -0.51 -0.28 13.79
CA ALA A 419 0.66 -0.15 14.65
C ALA A 419 0.39 0.83 15.82
N LEU A 420 0.80 0.47 17.04
CA LEU A 420 0.71 1.36 18.19
C LEU A 420 1.82 2.42 18.15
N ILE A 421 1.46 3.69 17.96
CA ILE A 421 2.35 4.84 17.86
C ILE A 421 1.96 5.91 18.89
N GLY A 422 2.85 6.20 19.84
CA GLY A 422 2.55 7.26 20.80
C GLY A 422 3.63 7.61 21.81
N PHE A 423 3.60 8.86 22.29
CA PHE A 423 4.59 9.36 23.25
C PHE A 423 4.64 8.58 24.57
N ALA A 424 3.48 8.23 25.12
CA ALA A 424 3.36 7.40 26.32
C ALA A 424 2.40 6.24 26.07
N GLY A 425 2.65 5.09 26.69
CA GLY A 425 1.76 3.93 26.52
C GLY A 425 0.35 4.22 27.03
N GLN A 426 -0.67 3.75 26.31
CA GLN A 426 -2.09 3.93 26.65
C GLN A 426 -2.45 3.62 28.11
N ARG A 427 -1.79 2.63 28.72
CA ARG A 427 -2.00 2.28 30.14
C ARG A 427 -1.58 3.42 31.06
N VAL A 428 -0.40 4.01 30.81
CA VAL A 428 0.14 5.12 31.60
C VAL A 428 -0.80 6.32 31.51
N ILE A 429 -1.28 6.63 30.30
CA ILE A 429 -2.21 7.75 30.08
C ILE A 429 -3.53 7.54 30.82
N ARG A 430 -4.13 6.34 30.73
CA ARG A 430 -5.34 5.99 31.50
C ARG A 430 -5.13 6.13 33.00
N ASP A 431 -3.99 5.66 33.49
CA ASP A 431 -3.66 5.72 34.90
C ASP A 431 -3.46 7.18 35.39
N THR A 432 -2.98 8.08 34.53
CA THR A 432 -2.77 9.50 34.84
C THR A 432 -4.05 10.34 34.70
N ILE A 433 -4.74 10.26 33.56
CA ILE A 433 -5.89 11.12 33.22
C ILE A 433 -7.19 10.60 33.85
N LYS A 434 -7.25 9.31 34.22
CA LYS A 434 -8.44 8.65 34.77
C LYS A 434 -9.66 8.72 33.85
N GLN A 435 -9.44 8.66 32.54
CA GLN A 435 -10.48 8.64 31.51
C GLN A 435 -10.31 7.43 30.60
N GLU A 436 -11.41 6.97 30.00
CA GLU A 436 -11.35 6.01 28.90
C GLU A 436 -10.77 6.70 27.67
N LEU A 437 -9.89 5.99 26.98
CA LEU A 437 -9.28 6.50 25.75
C LEU A 437 -10.20 6.16 24.57
N PRO A 438 -10.30 7.04 23.56
CA PRO A 438 -11.06 6.75 22.35
C PRO A 438 -10.63 5.44 21.70
N GLU A 439 -11.56 4.80 21.00
CA GLU A 439 -11.24 3.68 20.12
C GLU A 439 -10.23 4.13 19.05
N GLY A 440 -9.23 3.29 18.76
CA GLY A 440 -8.17 3.64 17.81
C GLY A 440 -7.13 4.65 18.33
N PHE A 441 -7.24 5.15 19.57
CA PHE A 441 -6.24 6.08 20.11
C PHE A 441 -4.82 5.51 20.00
N GLN A 442 -3.88 6.29 19.46
CA GLN A 442 -2.49 5.89 19.19
C GLN A 442 -2.31 4.76 18.15
N THR A 443 -3.30 4.40 17.35
CA THR A 443 -3.03 3.54 16.18
C THR A 443 -2.40 4.34 15.04
N ALA A 444 -1.89 3.65 14.02
CA ALA A 444 -1.39 4.28 12.80
C ALA A 444 -2.47 5.13 12.12
N GLU A 445 -3.73 4.69 12.13
CA GLU A 445 -4.87 5.41 11.56
C GLU A 445 -5.13 6.72 12.33
N PHE A 446 -5.09 6.66 13.66
CA PHE A 446 -5.17 7.86 14.50
C PHE A 446 -4.02 8.82 14.21
N ALA A 447 -2.79 8.31 14.07
CA ALA A 447 -1.62 9.13 13.77
C ALA A 447 -1.73 9.79 12.39
N LEU A 448 -2.26 9.10 11.38
CA LEU A 448 -2.47 9.65 10.04
C LEU A 448 -3.54 10.75 10.04
N GLU A 449 -4.68 10.51 10.68
CA GLU A 449 -5.79 11.47 10.78
C GLU A 449 -5.36 12.77 11.47
N HIS A 450 -4.50 12.66 12.50
CA HIS A 450 -3.96 13.81 13.23
C HIS A 450 -2.65 14.33 12.62
N GLY A 451 -2.33 13.93 11.39
CA GLY A 451 -1.23 14.46 10.60
C GLY A 451 0.17 14.20 11.14
N LEU A 452 0.35 13.17 11.98
CA LEU A 452 1.62 12.83 12.62
C LEU A 452 2.54 11.98 11.73
N ILE A 453 1.97 11.26 10.75
CA ILE A 453 2.68 10.38 9.81
C ILE A 453 2.25 10.69 8.37
N ASP A 454 3.05 10.26 7.39
CA ASP A 454 2.83 10.57 5.98
C ASP A 454 1.92 9.55 5.26
N ALA A 455 2.05 8.27 5.59
CA ALA A 455 1.22 7.21 4.97
C ALA A 455 1.18 5.94 5.82
N ILE A 456 0.11 5.18 5.65
CA ILE A 456 0.00 3.79 6.13
C ILE A 456 0.21 2.88 4.94
N VAL A 457 1.10 1.90 5.06
CA VAL A 457 1.51 1.01 3.97
C VAL A 457 1.39 -0.43 4.42
N GLU A 458 0.65 -1.24 3.66
CA GLU A 458 0.56 -2.67 3.91
C GLU A 458 1.90 -3.36 3.65
N ARG A 459 2.18 -4.47 4.35
CA ARG A 459 3.50 -5.14 4.21
C ARG A 459 3.79 -5.64 2.80
N SER A 460 2.78 -6.12 2.10
CA SER A 460 2.87 -6.53 0.70
C SER A 460 3.31 -5.39 -0.22
N GLU A 461 2.98 -4.15 0.11
CA GLU A 461 3.30 -2.96 -0.69
C GLU A 461 4.53 -2.20 -0.16
N MET A 462 5.03 -2.55 1.03
CA MET A 462 6.12 -1.84 1.71
C MET A 462 7.39 -1.83 0.87
N ARG A 463 7.79 -2.98 0.33
CA ARG A 463 8.97 -3.10 -0.53
C ARG A 463 8.86 -2.24 -1.79
N ALA A 464 7.71 -2.25 -2.46
CA ALA A 464 7.46 -1.45 -3.66
C ALA A 464 7.45 0.05 -3.35
N THR A 465 6.80 0.45 -2.26
CA THR A 465 6.72 1.85 -1.81
C THR A 465 8.11 2.40 -1.48
N LEU A 466 8.90 1.65 -0.72
CA LEU A 466 10.29 2.02 -0.42
C LEU A 466 11.13 2.11 -1.68
N ALA A 467 11.00 1.17 -2.63
CA ALA A 467 11.72 1.22 -3.90
C ALA A 467 11.40 2.50 -4.70
N HIS A 468 10.13 2.88 -4.81
CA HIS A 468 9.72 4.10 -5.50
C HIS A 468 10.22 5.37 -4.80
N LEU A 469 10.14 5.46 -3.48
CA LEU A 469 10.68 6.59 -2.72
C LEU A 469 12.20 6.70 -2.91
N LEU A 470 12.94 5.59 -2.80
CA LEU A 470 14.38 5.54 -3.02
C LEU A 470 14.75 5.97 -4.45
N ALA A 471 14.00 5.52 -5.46
CA ALA A 471 14.22 5.90 -6.85
C ALA A 471 13.98 7.39 -7.11
N ILE A 472 12.91 7.96 -6.53
CA ILE A 472 12.61 9.40 -6.62
C ILE A 472 13.77 10.22 -6.05
N HIS A 473 14.27 9.88 -4.87
CA HIS A 473 15.39 10.59 -4.25
C HIS A 473 16.72 10.36 -4.98
N LEU A 474 16.94 9.16 -5.55
CA LEU A 474 18.11 8.87 -6.36
C LEU A 474 18.12 9.71 -7.65
N ALA A 475 16.98 9.85 -8.32
CA ALA A 475 16.85 10.67 -9.52
C ALA A 475 17.21 12.15 -9.27
N THR A 476 16.77 12.70 -8.14
CA THR A 476 16.98 14.13 -7.83
C THR A 476 18.35 14.41 -7.20
N ALA A 477 18.93 13.44 -6.48
CA ALA A 477 20.32 13.54 -6.02
C ALA A 477 21.31 13.69 -7.19
N ARG A 478 20.99 13.17 -8.37
CA ARG A 478 21.81 13.31 -9.59
C ARG A 478 21.77 14.73 -10.15
N SER A 479 20.60 15.35 -10.23
CA SER A 479 20.48 16.73 -10.75
C SER A 479 21.21 17.76 -9.89
N ASN A 480 21.49 17.42 -8.63
CA ASN A 480 22.21 18.29 -7.70
C ASN A 480 23.73 18.01 -7.65
N ARG A 481 24.22 16.93 -8.29
CA ARG A 481 25.67 16.68 -8.45
C ARG A 481 26.18 17.53 -9.61
N GLY A 482 27.37 18.10 -9.45
CA GLY A 482 28.07 18.82 -10.52
C GLY A 482 28.44 17.92 -11.70
N ALA A 483 29.30 18.42 -12.61
CA ALA A 483 29.73 17.65 -13.77
C ALA A 483 30.27 16.25 -13.37
N HIS A 484 29.85 15.22 -14.10
CA HIS A 484 30.31 13.84 -13.88
C HIS A 484 31.81 13.70 -14.14
N GLU A 485 32.50 12.94 -13.28
CA GLU A 485 33.90 12.58 -13.51
C GLU A 485 34.02 11.32 -14.39
N PRO A 486 35.08 11.19 -15.20
CA PRO A 486 35.35 9.96 -15.94
C PRO A 486 35.48 8.75 -15.01
N GLY A 487 34.68 7.72 -15.26
CA GLY A 487 34.55 6.52 -14.43
C GLY A 487 33.27 6.49 -13.59
N ASP A 488 32.55 7.61 -13.47
CA ASP A 488 31.26 7.64 -12.77
C ASP A 488 30.28 6.65 -13.39
N ARG A 489 29.59 5.88 -12.54
CA ARG A 489 28.49 5.01 -12.94
C ARG A 489 27.19 5.50 -12.32
N ALA A 490 26.17 5.68 -13.15
CA ALA A 490 24.86 6.12 -12.69
C ALA A 490 23.76 5.16 -13.16
N ILE A 491 22.89 4.80 -12.22
CA ILE A 491 21.67 4.04 -12.47
C ILE A 491 20.60 5.00 -12.98
N LEU A 492 20.00 4.69 -14.12
CA LEU A 492 18.82 5.40 -14.64
C LEU A 492 17.58 4.81 -13.99
N VAL A 493 16.79 5.68 -13.36
CA VAL A 493 15.56 5.32 -12.67
C VAL A 493 14.42 6.23 -13.11
N ASP A 494 13.28 5.63 -13.33
CA ASP A 494 11.97 6.24 -13.56
C ASP A 494 10.89 5.31 -12.98
N PHE A 495 9.62 5.65 -13.15
CA PHE A 495 8.54 4.82 -12.63
C PHE A 495 8.53 3.39 -13.21
N GLN A 496 8.67 3.27 -14.53
CA GLN A 496 8.52 2.00 -15.22
C GLN A 496 9.69 1.05 -14.93
N THR A 497 10.91 1.56 -14.93
CA THR A 497 12.11 0.78 -14.61
C THR A 497 12.08 0.20 -13.19
N VAL A 498 11.51 0.92 -12.21
CA VAL A 498 11.32 0.38 -10.85
C VAL A 498 10.28 -0.75 -10.86
N ARG A 499 9.17 -0.58 -11.56
CA ARG A 499 8.14 -1.63 -11.70
C ARG A 499 8.70 -2.88 -12.36
N ASP A 500 9.42 -2.70 -13.46
CA ASP A 500 10.03 -3.81 -14.21
C ASP A 500 11.03 -4.59 -13.33
N ASN A 501 11.83 -3.90 -12.50
CA ASN A 501 12.72 -4.53 -11.52
C ASN A 501 11.96 -5.29 -10.42
N LEU A 502 10.87 -4.71 -9.91
CA LEU A 502 10.04 -5.35 -8.88
C LEU A 502 9.37 -6.63 -9.39
N GLU A 503 8.97 -6.67 -10.66
CA GLU A 503 8.29 -7.81 -11.28
C GLU A 503 9.26 -8.91 -11.77
N HIS A 504 10.39 -8.54 -12.39
CA HIS A 504 11.27 -9.49 -13.10
C HIS A 504 12.56 -9.85 -12.34
N GLY A 505 12.83 -9.22 -11.21
CA GLY A 505 14.02 -9.49 -10.38
C GLY A 505 15.14 -8.45 -10.52
N THR A 506 16.10 -8.55 -9.60
CA THR A 506 17.06 -7.48 -9.26
C THR A 506 18.30 -7.53 -10.13
N ASP A 507 18.41 -6.60 -11.09
CA ASP A 507 19.61 -6.13 -11.82
C ASP A 507 19.24 -5.59 -13.23
N THR A 508 17.99 -5.18 -13.46
CA THR A 508 17.54 -4.74 -14.79
C THR A 508 17.66 -3.23 -15.03
N TYR A 509 18.08 -2.44 -14.04
CA TYR A 509 18.28 -1.01 -14.29
C TYR A 509 19.39 -0.77 -15.32
N ASN A 510 19.09 0.13 -16.25
CA ASN A 510 20.10 0.65 -17.16
C ASN A 510 21.15 1.46 -16.40
N THR A 511 22.41 1.23 -16.72
CA THR A 511 23.55 1.95 -16.14
C THR A 511 24.27 2.74 -17.22
N VAL A 512 24.64 3.98 -16.89
CA VAL A 512 25.49 4.84 -17.73
C VAL A 512 26.85 4.93 -17.05
N THR A 513 27.91 4.65 -17.79
CA THR A 513 29.30 4.92 -17.36
C THR A 513 29.79 6.15 -18.10
N TYR A 514 30.17 7.20 -17.37
CA TYR A 514 30.73 8.41 -17.95
C TYR A 514 32.21 8.16 -18.27
N GLY A 515 32.61 8.35 -19.53
CA GLY A 515 34.01 8.22 -19.96
C GLY A 515 34.63 9.57 -20.28
N LEU A 516 35.96 9.61 -20.43
CA LEU A 516 36.61 10.69 -21.17
C LEU A 516 36.15 10.59 -22.62
N LEU A 517 35.32 11.52 -23.07
CA LEU A 517 35.11 11.75 -24.50
C LEU A 517 36.38 12.41 -25.05
N GLU A 518 37.44 11.63 -25.25
CA GLU A 518 38.45 12.03 -26.21
C GLU A 518 37.86 11.80 -27.61
N PRO A 519 37.89 12.79 -28.52
CA PRO A 519 37.51 12.57 -29.90
C PRO A 519 38.60 11.72 -30.55
N GLU A 520 38.56 10.41 -30.33
CA GLU A 520 39.41 9.48 -31.07
C GLU A 520 38.97 9.46 -32.53
N GLY A 521 39.82 10.03 -33.38
CA GLY A 521 39.81 9.77 -34.81
C GLY A 521 38.84 10.63 -35.61
N GLY A 522 39.40 11.65 -36.28
CA GLY A 522 38.75 12.26 -37.42
C GLY A 522 38.32 11.19 -38.43
N LEU A 523 37.02 11.13 -38.72
CA LEU A 523 36.52 10.44 -39.89
C LEU A 523 37.13 11.10 -41.14
N PRO A 524 37.73 10.34 -42.08
CA PRO A 524 38.29 10.89 -43.30
C PRO A 524 37.17 11.04 -44.33
N PHE A 525 36.30 12.02 -44.14
CA PHE A 525 35.39 12.47 -45.19
C PHE A 525 35.51 13.98 -45.38
N GLY A 526 36.44 14.31 -46.29
CA GLY A 526 36.22 15.27 -47.38
C GLY A 526 35.69 16.65 -47.01
N GLU A 527 36.56 17.63 -47.15
CA GLU A 527 36.25 19.04 -47.22
C GLU A 527 35.03 19.39 -48.11
N SER A 528 34.37 20.48 -47.70
CA SER A 528 33.48 21.36 -48.47
C SER A 528 31.98 21.02 -48.56
N SER A 529 31.17 21.70 -47.75
CA SER A 529 30.13 22.62 -48.27
C SER A 529 29.49 23.45 -47.15
N PRO A 530 29.44 24.79 -47.24
CA PRO A 530 28.80 25.65 -46.24
C PRO A 530 27.35 25.96 -46.64
N TRP A 531 26.36 25.39 -45.95
CA TRP A 531 24.97 25.83 -46.09
C TRP A 531 24.60 26.83 -44.98
N ARG A 532 24.65 28.12 -45.32
CA ARG A 532 23.97 29.20 -44.59
C ARG A 532 22.46 29.16 -44.92
N PRO A 533 21.57 29.53 -43.97
CA PRO A 533 20.14 29.63 -44.23
C PRO A 533 19.81 30.99 -44.86
N ARG A 534 19.02 31.02 -45.94
CA ARG A 534 18.40 32.25 -46.44
C ARG A 534 17.00 32.05 -47.02
N ARG A 535 16.07 32.78 -46.40
CA ARG A 535 14.94 33.55 -46.93
C ARG A 535 13.52 32.99 -46.83
N ALA A 536 12.75 33.77 -46.07
CA ALA A 536 11.32 33.95 -46.11
C ALA A 536 10.83 34.67 -47.39
N GLN A 537 9.50 34.60 -47.57
CA GLN A 537 8.59 35.49 -48.34
C GLN A 537 8.59 35.40 -49.87
N GLN A 538 7.55 34.77 -50.43
CA GLN A 538 6.43 35.39 -51.16
C GLN A 538 5.72 34.36 -52.07
N LEU A 539 4.40 34.23 -51.92
CA LEU A 539 3.42 34.35 -53.01
C LEU A 539 1.99 34.23 -52.47
N LEU A 540 1.32 35.38 -52.44
CA LEU A 540 -0.13 35.52 -52.41
C LEU A 540 -0.65 35.49 -53.86
N GLY A 541 -1.82 34.89 -54.09
CA GLY A 541 -2.75 35.38 -55.10
C GLY A 541 -3.51 34.34 -55.92
N GLY A 542 -4.81 34.19 -55.61
CA GLY A 542 -5.85 34.14 -56.65
C GLY A 542 -6.65 32.83 -56.78
N LEU A 543 -7.87 32.79 -56.22
CA LEU A 543 -9.15 32.97 -56.94
C LEU A 543 -10.31 32.20 -56.32
N ALA A 544 -11.41 32.93 -56.18
CA ALA A 544 -12.68 32.55 -55.57
C ALA A 544 -13.63 31.84 -56.56
N GLY A 545 -14.60 31.10 -56.00
CA GLY A 545 -15.97 31.12 -56.55
C GLY A 545 -16.81 29.84 -56.44
N ARG A 546 -17.90 29.97 -55.66
CA ARG A 546 -19.23 29.31 -55.80
C ARG A 546 -19.34 27.83 -55.38
N LEU A 547 -20.45 27.28 -54.89
CA LEU A 547 -21.87 27.69 -54.83
C LEU A 547 -22.59 26.87 -53.74
N GLU A 548 -23.73 27.41 -53.30
CA GLU A 548 -24.72 27.04 -52.26
C GLU A 548 -25.27 25.59 -52.26
N ARG A 549 -25.82 25.14 -51.11
CA ARG A 549 -27.24 24.68 -50.98
C ARG A 549 -27.73 24.48 -49.53
N LYS A 550 -29.02 24.80 -49.34
CA LYS A 550 -29.85 24.90 -48.11
C LYS A 550 -30.43 23.55 -47.61
N ALA A 551 -30.51 23.40 -46.27
CA ALA A 551 -31.65 23.08 -45.34
C ALA A 551 -32.63 21.89 -45.65
N PRO A 552 -33.63 21.53 -44.79
CA PRO A 552 -33.91 21.76 -43.34
C PRO A 552 -34.39 20.47 -42.59
N GLY A 553 -34.77 20.57 -41.29
CA GLY A 553 -35.90 19.77 -40.78
C GLY A 553 -35.87 19.29 -39.32
N ALA A 554 -36.47 20.09 -38.44
CA ALA A 554 -36.98 19.84 -37.08
C ALA A 554 -37.57 18.45 -36.76
N VAL A 555 -37.39 17.98 -35.51
CA VAL A 555 -38.47 17.53 -34.59
C VAL A 555 -38.01 17.70 -33.13
N SER A 556 -38.87 18.30 -32.30
CA SER A 556 -38.95 18.14 -30.83
C SER A 556 -40.44 17.86 -30.50
N PRO A 557 -40.90 17.68 -29.25
CA PRO A 557 -40.28 17.21 -28.01
C PRO A 557 -41.17 16.15 -27.28
N LYS A 558 -40.69 15.54 -26.18
CA LYS A 558 -41.36 15.54 -24.84
C LYS A 558 -41.03 14.34 -23.94
N ARG A 559 -40.55 14.72 -22.74
CA ARG A 559 -40.94 14.26 -21.40
C ARG A 559 -40.55 12.85 -20.94
N LEU A 560 -39.53 12.81 -20.08
CA LEU A 560 -39.66 12.54 -18.65
C LEU A 560 -38.36 13.06 -17.99
N GLY A 561 -38.28 14.04 -17.09
CA GLY A 561 -39.29 14.60 -16.21
C GLY A 561 -39.28 13.89 -14.87
N LYS A 562 -38.38 14.32 -13.98
CA LYS A 562 -38.24 13.95 -12.55
C LYS A 562 -37.61 12.56 -12.40
N VAL A 563 -36.41 12.42 -11.84
CA VAL A 563 -36.07 12.65 -10.43
C VAL A 563 -34.59 13.08 -10.36
N LEU A 564 -34.23 13.88 -9.34
CA LEU A 564 -32.88 14.32 -8.95
C LEU A 564 -32.41 15.68 -9.50
N ALA A 565 -33.06 16.75 -9.01
CA ALA A 565 -32.45 18.06 -8.93
C ALA A 565 -32.70 18.66 -7.53
N ARG A 566 -31.65 19.30 -7.01
CA ARG A 566 -31.48 20.08 -5.76
C ARG A 566 -30.89 19.28 -4.60
N GLY A 567 -29.77 19.69 -4.01
CA GLY A 567 -28.95 20.89 -4.23
C GLY A 567 -27.89 21.00 -3.12
N GLY A 568 -26.73 21.55 -3.46
CA GLY A 568 -25.62 21.83 -2.55
C GLY A 568 -25.84 23.06 -1.67
N PHE A 569 -25.02 23.18 -0.62
CA PHE A 569 -25.17 24.05 0.55
C PHE A 569 -24.08 25.14 0.55
N ASP A 570 -24.45 26.41 0.76
CA ASP A 570 -23.54 27.56 0.95
C ASP A 570 -23.43 27.89 2.45
N ALA A 571 -22.20 28.08 2.95
CA ALA A 571 -21.89 28.21 4.38
C ALA A 571 -21.87 29.64 4.94
N GLU A 572 -22.38 30.64 4.23
CA GLU A 572 -22.48 32.02 4.74
C GLU A 572 -23.94 32.51 4.72
N GLY A 573 -24.62 32.36 5.85
CA GLY A 573 -25.90 33.02 6.12
C GLY A 573 -26.92 32.17 6.86
N GLY A 574 -26.89 32.22 8.19
CA GLY A 574 -27.99 31.72 9.02
C GLY A 574 -29.22 32.61 8.90
N ALA A 575 -30.20 32.24 8.06
CA ALA A 575 -31.59 32.66 8.17
C ALA A 575 -32.49 31.78 7.29
N SER A 576 -33.27 30.91 7.91
CA SER A 576 -34.39 30.20 7.29
C SER A 576 -35.52 31.18 6.99
N LEU A 577 -35.89 31.38 5.72
CA LEU A 577 -37.16 31.99 5.31
C LEU A 577 -37.56 31.53 3.89
N GLU A 578 -38.87 31.38 3.73
CA GLU A 578 -39.60 30.65 2.68
C GLU A 578 -39.43 31.23 1.26
N VAL A 579 -39.34 30.34 0.26
CA VAL A 579 -39.29 30.72 -1.17
C VAL A 579 -40.61 30.41 -1.85
N ASN A 580 -41.41 31.44 -2.10
CA ASN A 580 -42.47 31.41 -3.11
C ASN A 580 -42.07 32.29 -4.31
N GLY A 581 -41.98 31.66 -5.48
CA GLY A 581 -42.40 32.25 -6.75
C GLY A 581 -41.43 33.17 -7.48
N ILE A 582 -40.33 32.65 -8.05
CA ILE A 582 -39.65 33.25 -9.21
C ILE A 582 -39.09 32.11 -10.09
N SER A 583 -39.85 31.62 -11.07
CA SER A 583 -39.38 30.60 -12.04
C SER A 583 -39.63 30.97 -13.49
N ALA A 584 -40.15 32.17 -13.79
CA ALA A 584 -40.44 32.60 -15.15
C ALA A 584 -39.31 33.42 -15.81
N ASP A 585 -38.42 34.06 -15.04
CA ASP A 585 -37.50 35.07 -15.59
C ASP A 585 -36.11 34.54 -16.00
N ILE A 586 -35.78 33.27 -15.71
CA ILE A 586 -34.44 32.71 -15.99
C ILE A 586 -34.26 32.34 -17.48
N SER A 587 -35.34 32.05 -18.21
CA SER A 587 -35.24 31.65 -19.63
C SER A 587 -35.04 32.81 -20.61
N ALA A 588 -35.33 34.05 -20.18
CA ALA A 588 -35.09 35.25 -20.97
C ALA A 588 -33.66 35.81 -20.81
N ALA A 589 -32.98 35.52 -19.69
CA ALA A 589 -31.62 36.00 -19.43
C ALA A 589 -30.52 35.21 -20.17
N ALA A 590 -30.77 33.94 -20.51
CA ALA A 590 -29.79 33.08 -21.18
C ALA A 590 -29.51 33.43 -22.65
N ALA A 591 -30.33 34.29 -23.27
CA ALA A 591 -30.15 34.73 -24.66
C ALA A 591 -29.51 36.13 -24.77
N ALA A 592 -29.13 36.76 -23.66
CA ALA A 592 -28.71 38.17 -23.63
C ALA A 592 -27.25 38.44 -23.20
N ASP A 593 -26.42 37.44 -22.88
CA ASP A 593 -25.05 37.69 -22.36
C ASP A 593 -23.96 36.93 -23.14
N SER A 594 -23.70 37.37 -24.37
CA SER A 594 -22.45 37.05 -25.09
C SER A 594 -21.32 38.03 -24.76
N GLY A 595 -21.48 38.88 -23.74
CA GLY A 595 -20.59 40.00 -23.43
C GLY A 595 -19.66 39.78 -22.23
N ASN A 596 -20.06 38.99 -21.23
CA ASN A 596 -19.32 38.87 -19.97
C ASN A 596 -18.53 37.55 -19.86
N ARG A 597 -17.37 37.50 -20.53
CA ARG A 597 -16.46 36.34 -20.50
C ARG A 597 -16.01 35.96 -19.07
N ALA A 598 -15.85 36.93 -18.18
CA ALA A 598 -15.45 36.69 -16.81
C ALA A 598 -16.54 35.93 -16.02
N TRP A 599 -17.80 36.37 -16.13
CA TRP A 599 -18.92 35.68 -15.48
C TRP A 599 -19.14 34.27 -16.04
N GLN A 600 -19.03 34.10 -17.36
CA GLN A 600 -19.09 32.77 -17.98
C GLN A 600 -17.99 31.85 -17.43
N SER A 601 -16.76 32.35 -17.27
CA SER A 601 -15.66 31.58 -16.68
C SER A 601 -15.95 31.20 -15.23
N VAL A 602 -16.53 32.10 -14.42
CA VAL A 602 -16.96 31.79 -13.05
C VAL A 602 -17.97 30.65 -13.03
N GLN A 603 -18.98 30.68 -13.92
CA GLN A 603 -19.99 29.62 -14.00
C GLN A 603 -19.38 28.26 -14.41
N LEU A 604 -18.43 28.28 -15.34
CA LEU A 604 -17.74 27.07 -15.81
C LEU A 604 -16.74 26.53 -14.78
N ALA A 605 -16.02 27.39 -14.07
CA ALA A 605 -15.09 27.02 -13.00
C ALA A 605 -15.84 26.38 -11.80
N ARG A 606 -17.07 26.82 -11.53
CA ARG A 606 -17.95 26.30 -10.47
C ARG A 606 -18.81 25.12 -10.90
N ASN A 607 -18.67 24.62 -12.13
CA ASN A 607 -19.41 23.45 -12.58
C ASN A 607 -19.07 22.25 -11.67
N VAL A 608 -20.09 21.57 -11.15
CA VAL A 608 -19.93 20.43 -10.24
C VAL A 608 -19.23 19.24 -10.88
N HIS A 609 -19.25 19.15 -12.22
CA HIS A 609 -18.60 18.12 -13.02
C HIS A 609 -17.22 18.54 -13.54
N ARG A 610 -16.74 19.75 -13.20
CA ARG A 610 -15.38 20.17 -13.56
C ARG A 610 -14.37 19.21 -12.92
N PRO A 611 -13.35 18.75 -13.66
CA PRO A 611 -12.33 17.85 -13.12
C PRO A 611 -11.63 18.51 -11.94
N THR A 612 -11.44 17.75 -10.87
CA THR A 612 -10.74 18.22 -9.68
C THR A 612 -9.25 17.90 -9.77
N ALA A 613 -8.46 18.42 -8.83
CA ALA A 613 -7.03 18.18 -8.76
C ALA A 613 -6.65 16.69 -8.86
N ARG A 614 -7.42 15.79 -8.25
CA ARG A 614 -7.18 14.34 -8.27
C ARG A 614 -7.25 13.78 -9.68
N THR A 615 -8.20 14.23 -10.49
CA THR A 615 -8.29 13.85 -11.91
C THR A 615 -7.02 14.22 -12.66
N TYR A 616 -6.45 15.39 -12.37
CA TYR A 616 -5.18 15.80 -12.95
C TYR A 616 -4.01 14.98 -12.41
N ILE A 617 -3.91 14.76 -11.09
CA ILE A 617 -2.84 13.94 -10.50
C ILE A 617 -2.82 12.55 -11.12
N ASP A 618 -3.98 11.89 -11.21
CA ASP A 618 -4.11 10.53 -11.75
C ASP A 618 -3.74 10.46 -13.25
N ALA A 619 -3.92 11.55 -14.00
CA ALA A 619 -3.59 11.62 -15.43
C ALA A 619 -2.15 12.08 -15.72
N LEU A 620 -1.56 12.89 -14.85
CA LEU A 620 -0.25 13.52 -15.07
C LEU A 620 0.90 12.82 -14.37
N VAL A 621 0.63 12.16 -13.24
CA VAL A 621 1.66 11.73 -12.28
C VAL A 621 1.71 10.21 -12.20
N ASP A 622 2.78 9.63 -12.73
CA ASP A 622 3.04 8.21 -12.60
C ASP A 622 3.54 7.90 -11.17
N GLY A 623 2.96 6.86 -10.55
CA GLY A 623 3.41 6.37 -9.24
C GLY A 623 3.25 7.38 -8.10
N PHE A 624 2.16 8.14 -8.07
CA PHE A 624 1.91 9.13 -7.03
C PHE A 624 1.81 8.49 -5.64
N ILE A 625 2.67 8.93 -4.73
CA ILE A 625 2.66 8.56 -3.30
C ILE A 625 2.22 9.80 -2.52
N GLU A 626 1.00 9.75 -1.97
CA GLU A 626 0.42 10.83 -1.17
C GLU A 626 1.07 10.89 0.22
N LEU A 627 1.48 12.09 0.65
CA LEU A 627 2.18 12.34 1.90
C LEU A 627 1.34 13.28 2.78
N HIS A 628 0.79 12.72 3.85
CA HIS A 628 -0.20 13.34 4.72
C HIS A 628 0.43 14.14 5.86
N GLY A 629 -0.39 14.98 6.48
CA GLY A 629 -0.13 15.59 7.78
C GLY A 629 0.79 16.80 7.77
N ASP A 630 0.54 17.76 8.65
CA ASP A 630 1.44 18.88 8.89
C ASP A 630 2.50 18.62 9.98
N ARG A 631 2.51 17.41 10.57
CA ARG A 631 3.35 16.97 11.71
C ARG A 631 3.16 17.79 12.98
N SER A 632 2.06 18.54 13.08
CA SER A 632 1.81 19.47 14.18
C SER A 632 0.42 19.29 14.79
N PHE A 633 -0.63 19.34 13.97
CA PHE A 633 -2.03 19.31 14.43
C PHE A 633 -2.89 18.31 13.66
N GLY A 634 -2.75 18.22 12.34
CA GLY A 634 -3.71 17.48 11.52
C GLY A 634 -3.31 17.28 10.07
N ASP A 635 -4.03 16.39 9.39
CA ASP A 635 -4.02 16.31 7.94
C ASP A 635 -5.24 17.02 7.35
N ASP A 636 -5.01 18.00 6.47
CA ASP A 636 -6.09 18.70 5.79
C ASP A 636 -6.39 18.07 4.42
N ALA A 637 -7.58 17.48 4.30
CA ALA A 637 -8.02 16.82 3.08
C ALA A 637 -8.30 17.79 1.92
N ALA A 638 -8.40 19.10 2.16
CA ALA A 638 -8.51 20.11 1.10
C ALA A 638 -7.21 20.27 0.28
N VAL A 639 -6.08 19.74 0.78
CA VAL A 639 -4.80 19.72 0.07
C VAL A 639 -4.35 18.29 -0.13
N VAL A 640 -4.22 17.86 -1.39
CA VAL A 640 -3.58 16.58 -1.76
C VAL A 640 -2.15 16.89 -2.14
N ALA A 641 -1.18 16.23 -1.51
CA ALA A 641 0.22 16.50 -1.78
C ALA A 641 1.06 15.23 -1.66
N GLY A 642 2.11 15.12 -2.46
CA GLY A 642 2.91 13.90 -2.53
C GLY A 642 4.05 13.99 -3.54
N VAL A 643 4.61 12.83 -3.85
CA VAL A 643 5.74 12.69 -4.79
C VAL A 643 5.41 11.69 -5.89
N GLY A 644 6.00 11.86 -7.06
CA GLY A 644 5.81 10.96 -8.20
C GLY A 644 6.62 11.40 -9.40
N TRP A 645 6.22 10.96 -10.59
CA TRP A 645 6.93 11.23 -11.84
C TRP A 645 6.04 11.93 -12.86
N ILE A 646 6.54 13.01 -13.48
CA ILE A 646 5.89 13.65 -14.64
C ILE A 646 6.88 13.63 -15.79
N GLY A 647 6.55 12.91 -16.87
CA GLY A 647 7.42 12.82 -18.04
C GLY A 647 8.81 12.26 -17.72
N GLY A 648 8.91 11.28 -16.82
CA GLY A 648 10.17 10.69 -16.37
C GLY A 648 10.96 11.54 -15.36
N ARG A 649 10.46 12.72 -14.96
CA ARG A 649 11.09 13.58 -13.96
C ARG A 649 10.41 13.40 -12.60
N ALA A 650 11.20 13.13 -11.57
CA ALA A 650 10.73 13.12 -10.19
C ALA A 650 10.26 14.53 -9.77
N VAL A 651 9.07 14.64 -9.20
CA VAL A 651 8.45 15.91 -8.79
C VAL A 651 7.75 15.79 -7.43
N THR A 652 7.62 16.92 -6.73
CA THR A 652 6.63 17.08 -5.66
C THR A 652 5.38 17.73 -6.25
N VAL A 653 4.21 17.17 -5.99
CA VAL A 653 2.93 17.72 -6.42
C VAL A 653 2.14 18.18 -5.21
N ILE A 654 1.57 19.38 -5.27
CA ILE A 654 0.74 19.98 -4.21
C ILE A 654 -0.52 20.53 -4.87
N ALA A 655 -1.69 20.10 -4.44
CA ALA A 655 -2.93 20.43 -5.12
C ALA A 655 -4.07 20.73 -4.15
N GLN A 656 -4.90 21.71 -4.50
CA GLN A 656 -6.16 21.97 -3.80
C GLN A 656 -7.26 21.10 -4.38
N GLU A 657 -7.92 20.30 -3.54
CA GLU A 657 -8.88 19.29 -3.97
C GLU A 657 -10.28 19.60 -3.44
N LYS A 658 -11.22 19.82 -4.37
CA LYS A 658 -12.62 20.13 -4.04
C LYS A 658 -13.46 18.91 -3.68
N GLY A 659 -13.13 17.72 -4.17
CA GLY A 659 -13.95 16.50 -4.07
C GLY A 659 -14.89 16.32 -5.27
N ALA A 660 -15.04 15.08 -5.73
CA ALA A 660 -15.82 14.74 -6.91
C ALA A 660 -17.34 14.72 -6.63
N ASP A 661 -17.74 14.40 -5.40
CA ASP A 661 -19.14 14.34 -4.96
C ASP A 661 -19.39 15.16 -3.69
N LEU A 662 -20.65 15.22 -3.23
CA LEU A 662 -21.02 16.01 -2.05
C LEU A 662 -20.34 15.54 -0.76
N LYS A 663 -20.17 14.22 -0.59
CA LYS A 663 -19.53 13.66 0.61
C LYS A 663 -18.06 14.03 0.65
N GLU A 664 -17.37 13.91 -0.48
CA GLU A 664 -15.98 14.34 -0.61
C GLU A 664 -15.84 15.85 -0.47
N ARG A 665 -16.73 16.64 -1.07
CA ARG A 665 -16.72 18.10 -0.96
C ARG A 665 -16.82 18.58 0.48
N ILE A 666 -17.70 17.97 1.28
CA ILE A 666 -17.79 18.27 2.71
C ILE A 666 -16.49 17.89 3.42
N ARG A 667 -15.96 16.68 3.19
CA ARG A 667 -14.73 16.21 3.82
C ARG A 667 -13.53 17.10 3.50
N ARG A 668 -13.44 17.59 2.27
CA ARG A 668 -12.33 18.40 1.75
C ARG A 668 -12.61 19.90 1.82
N ASN A 669 -13.63 20.28 2.58
CA ASN A 669 -14.01 21.68 2.80
C ASN A 669 -14.16 22.48 1.48
N PHE A 670 -14.70 21.85 0.44
CA PHE A 670 -14.90 22.42 -0.89
C PHE A 670 -13.60 22.99 -1.50
N GLY A 671 -12.45 22.42 -1.16
CA GLY A 671 -11.13 22.86 -1.60
C GLY A 671 -10.65 24.12 -0.90
N CYS A 672 -11.25 24.51 0.22
CA CYS A 672 -10.82 25.65 1.05
C CYS A 672 -9.89 25.16 2.17
N PRO A 673 -8.56 25.35 2.07
CA PRO A 673 -7.64 24.79 3.03
C PRO A 673 -7.74 25.45 4.40
N GLN A 674 -7.56 24.64 5.42
CA GLN A 674 -7.27 25.01 6.80
C GLN A 674 -5.77 25.33 6.95
N PRO A 675 -5.32 25.88 8.09
CA PRO A 675 -3.89 26.19 8.31
C PRO A 675 -2.99 24.97 8.12
N GLU A 676 -3.49 23.80 8.50
CA GLU A 676 -2.81 22.51 8.37
C GLU A 676 -2.47 22.18 6.91
N GLY A 677 -3.35 22.50 5.95
CA GLY A 677 -3.12 22.27 4.52
C GLY A 677 -1.95 23.11 3.98
N TYR A 678 -1.83 24.36 4.43
CA TYR A 678 -0.71 25.22 4.10
C TYR A 678 0.59 24.77 4.79
N ARG A 679 0.54 24.32 6.05
CA ARG A 679 1.73 23.77 6.70
C ARG A 679 2.22 22.48 6.05
N LYS A 680 1.30 21.58 5.67
CA LYS A 680 1.62 20.38 4.88
C LYS A 680 2.29 20.75 3.55
N SER A 681 1.76 21.76 2.85
CA SER A 681 2.33 22.29 1.61
C SER A 681 3.76 22.80 1.82
N LEU A 682 3.96 23.68 2.82
CA LEU A 682 5.26 24.23 3.18
C LEU A 682 6.28 23.15 3.53
N ARG A 683 5.89 22.16 4.35
CA ARG A 683 6.73 21.02 4.71
C ARG A 683 7.23 20.28 3.47
N LEU A 684 6.33 19.98 2.53
CA LEU A 684 6.69 19.25 1.31
C LEU A 684 7.48 20.11 0.30
N MET A 685 7.27 21.42 0.26
CA MET A 685 8.12 22.35 -0.50
C MET A 685 9.56 22.35 0.05
N ARG A 686 9.73 22.41 1.37
CA ARG A 686 11.05 22.33 2.01
C ARG A 686 11.72 20.98 1.80
N GLN A 687 10.94 19.90 1.85
CA GLN A 687 11.43 18.57 1.50
C GLN A 687 11.88 18.53 0.02
N ALA A 688 11.11 19.10 -0.90
CA ALA A 688 11.46 19.19 -2.31
C ALA A 688 12.79 19.96 -2.52
N GLU A 689 12.94 21.10 -1.84
CA GLU A 689 14.16 21.91 -1.84
C GLU A 689 15.38 21.14 -1.32
N LYS A 690 15.26 20.43 -0.19
CA LYS A 690 16.32 19.56 0.36
C LYS A 690 16.86 18.59 -0.69
N PHE A 691 15.97 18.03 -1.51
CA PHE A 691 16.32 17.00 -2.50
C PHE A 691 16.54 17.53 -3.91
N GLY A 692 16.44 18.84 -4.16
CA GLY A 692 16.55 19.42 -5.50
C GLY A 692 15.42 19.00 -6.44
N ARG A 693 14.24 18.67 -5.90
CA ARG A 693 13.08 18.18 -6.66
C ARG A 693 12.16 19.34 -7.04
N PRO A 694 11.75 19.50 -8.31
CA PRO A 694 10.79 20.52 -8.71
C PRO A 694 9.42 20.36 -8.03
N VAL A 695 8.70 21.47 -7.91
CA VAL A 695 7.35 21.54 -7.34
C VAL A 695 6.34 21.89 -8.42
N VAL A 696 5.25 21.12 -8.48
CA VAL A 696 4.09 21.40 -9.33
C VAL A 696 2.88 21.66 -8.45
N CYS A 697 2.26 22.82 -8.62
CA CYS A 697 1.07 23.23 -7.89
C CYS A 697 -0.17 23.17 -8.80
N LEU A 698 -1.26 22.55 -8.33
CA LEU A 698 -2.56 22.59 -8.99
C LEU A 698 -3.55 23.35 -8.11
N VAL A 699 -4.03 24.48 -8.61
CA VAL A 699 -4.84 25.44 -7.83
C VAL A 699 -6.31 25.33 -8.24
N ASP A 700 -7.14 24.99 -7.28
CA ASP A 700 -8.61 24.94 -7.41
C ASP A 700 -9.29 25.18 -6.06
N THR A 701 -9.29 26.44 -5.63
CA THR A 701 -9.85 26.88 -4.36
C THR A 701 -10.69 28.15 -4.50
N GLN A 702 -11.75 28.24 -3.71
CA GLN A 702 -12.51 29.50 -3.53
C GLN A 702 -11.80 30.47 -2.59
N GLY A 703 -10.77 30.00 -1.89
CA GLY A 703 -10.01 30.76 -0.91
C GLY A 703 -9.64 29.90 0.29
N ALA A 704 -8.87 30.48 1.18
CA ALA A 704 -8.58 29.86 2.46
C ALA A 704 -9.86 29.79 3.30
N PHE A 705 -10.02 28.74 4.12
CA PHE A 705 -11.15 28.69 5.04
C PHE A 705 -11.09 29.86 6.03
N CYS A 706 -12.23 30.54 6.22
CA CYS A 706 -12.35 31.77 7.01
C CYS A 706 -13.22 31.57 8.27
N GLY A 707 -13.07 30.44 8.95
CA GLY A 707 -13.76 30.14 10.21
C GLY A 707 -12.93 30.49 11.45
N MET A 708 -13.59 30.67 12.59
CA MET A 708 -12.94 31.01 13.88
C MET A 708 -11.83 30.02 14.25
N GLU A 709 -12.05 28.73 14.04
CA GLU A 709 -11.07 27.68 14.35
C GLU A 709 -9.79 27.80 13.50
N ALA A 710 -9.89 28.26 12.25
CA ALA A 710 -8.72 28.49 11.41
C ALA A 710 -7.91 29.70 11.88
N GLU A 711 -8.58 30.75 12.32
CA GLU A 711 -7.94 31.94 12.90
C GLU A 711 -7.19 31.58 14.20
N GLU A 712 -7.82 30.82 15.11
CA GLU A 712 -7.19 30.35 16.35
C GLU A 712 -5.95 29.49 16.11
N ARG A 713 -5.95 28.74 15.00
CA ARG A 713 -4.81 27.93 14.57
C ARG A 713 -3.86 28.68 13.64
N GLY A 714 -4.03 29.98 13.39
CA GLY A 714 -3.05 30.81 12.68
C GLY A 714 -3.09 30.71 11.15
N GLN A 715 -4.29 30.80 10.54
CA GLN A 715 -4.49 30.78 9.09
C GLN A 715 -3.63 31.82 8.33
N GLY A 716 -3.65 33.07 8.80
CA GLY A 716 -2.85 34.14 8.21
C GLY A 716 -1.35 33.85 8.25
N ASN A 717 -0.84 33.30 9.36
CA ASN A 717 0.56 32.91 9.50
C ASN A 717 0.92 31.79 8.52
N ALA A 718 0.09 30.75 8.42
CA ALA A 718 0.35 29.62 7.53
C ALA A 718 0.43 30.05 6.05
N ILE A 719 -0.45 30.96 5.62
CA ILE A 719 -0.41 31.56 4.28
C ILE A 719 0.86 32.40 4.09
N ALA A 720 1.17 33.29 5.04
CA ALA A 720 2.34 34.15 4.97
C ALA A 720 3.65 33.34 4.88
N ASP A 721 3.77 32.26 5.66
CA ASP A 721 4.93 31.38 5.65
C ASP A 721 5.09 30.64 4.31
N ASN A 722 3.98 30.26 3.67
CA ASN A 722 4.01 29.66 2.32
C ASN A 722 4.49 30.66 1.27
N LEU A 723 3.98 31.90 1.30
CA LEU A 723 4.41 32.95 0.38
C LEU A 723 5.90 33.25 0.54
N LEU A 724 6.38 33.37 1.77
CA LEU A 724 7.80 33.60 2.05
C LEU A 724 8.67 32.43 1.56
N ALA A 725 8.23 31.20 1.78
CA ALA A 725 8.96 30.02 1.34
C ALA A 725 9.01 29.92 -0.18
N LEU A 726 7.88 30.09 -0.88
CA LEU A 726 7.82 30.07 -2.34
C LEU A 726 8.66 31.19 -2.97
N ALA A 727 8.68 32.38 -2.37
CA ALA A 727 9.53 33.47 -2.87
C ALA A 727 11.02 33.09 -2.85
N GLY A 728 11.47 32.37 -1.81
CA GLY A 728 12.87 31.97 -1.64
C GLY A 728 13.23 30.54 -2.10
N LEU A 729 12.28 29.77 -2.63
CA LEU A 729 12.47 28.35 -2.91
C LEU A 729 13.50 28.13 -4.02
N ARG A 730 14.53 27.32 -3.77
CA ARG A 730 15.68 27.16 -4.67
C ARG A 730 15.47 26.18 -5.82
N VAL A 731 14.31 25.52 -5.86
CA VAL A 731 13.93 24.58 -6.92
C VAL A 731 12.86 25.19 -7.84
N PRO A 732 12.74 24.72 -9.10
CA PRO A 732 11.68 25.16 -9.99
C PRO A 732 10.28 24.92 -9.43
N VAL A 733 9.42 25.91 -9.57
CA VAL A 733 8.01 25.87 -9.20
C VAL A 733 7.15 26.22 -10.41
N VAL A 734 6.24 25.33 -10.77
CA VAL A 734 5.23 25.55 -11.82
C VAL A 734 3.85 25.44 -11.19
N SER A 735 3.02 26.46 -11.35
CA SER A 735 1.64 26.46 -10.82
C SER A 735 0.63 26.56 -11.95
N VAL A 736 -0.44 25.78 -11.88
CA VAL A 736 -1.53 25.78 -12.86
C VAL A 736 -2.87 25.91 -12.14
N LEU A 737 -3.61 26.97 -12.45
CA LEU A 737 -4.99 27.13 -11.97
C LEU A 737 -5.91 26.32 -12.91
N VAL A 738 -6.50 25.26 -12.39
CA VAL A 738 -7.37 24.34 -13.15
C VAL A 738 -8.87 24.64 -12.94
N GLY A 739 -9.20 25.45 -11.94
CA GLY A 739 -10.58 25.85 -11.65
C GLY A 739 -10.64 27.25 -11.04
N GLU A 740 -10.96 27.34 -9.75
CA GLU A 740 -11.00 28.61 -9.02
C GLU A 740 -9.65 28.94 -8.38
N GLY A 741 -9.24 30.20 -8.47
CA GLY A 741 -8.13 30.78 -7.71
C GLY A 741 -8.67 31.89 -6.81
N GLY A 742 -8.99 31.56 -5.57
CA GLY A 742 -9.50 32.52 -4.59
C GLY A 742 -8.42 33.13 -3.72
N SER A 743 -8.21 34.44 -3.85
CA SER A 743 -7.52 35.32 -2.89
C SER A 743 -6.14 34.79 -2.44
N GLY A 744 -5.76 35.10 -1.19
CA GLY A 744 -4.52 34.62 -0.56
C GLY A 744 -4.41 33.10 -0.48
N GLY A 745 -5.54 32.38 -0.44
CA GLY A 745 -5.54 30.91 -0.37
C GLY A 745 -5.03 30.25 -1.66
N ALA A 746 -5.40 30.80 -2.82
CA ALA A 746 -4.80 30.40 -4.09
C ALA A 746 -3.36 30.91 -4.23
N LEU A 747 -3.10 32.17 -3.83
CA LEU A 747 -1.78 32.78 -3.96
C LEU A 747 -0.70 31.99 -3.19
N ALA A 748 -1.05 31.39 -2.06
CA ALA A 748 -0.18 30.52 -1.27
C ALA A 748 0.38 29.31 -2.03
N LEU A 749 -0.20 28.95 -3.20
CA LEU A 749 0.30 27.90 -4.11
C LEU A 749 0.56 28.43 -5.53
N ALA A 750 0.21 29.68 -5.83
CA ALA A 750 0.37 30.30 -7.15
C ALA A 750 1.60 31.21 -7.26
N LEU A 751 2.32 31.48 -6.17
CA LEU A 751 3.63 32.14 -6.22
C LEU A 751 4.66 31.16 -6.79
N ALA A 752 4.97 31.28 -8.09
CA ALA A 752 5.80 30.32 -8.81
C ALA A 752 6.67 30.98 -9.90
N ASP A 753 7.62 30.24 -10.47
CA ASP A 753 8.44 30.68 -11.60
C ASP A 753 7.60 30.81 -12.88
N ARG A 754 6.67 29.88 -13.05
CA ARG A 754 5.69 29.82 -14.14
C ARG A 754 4.31 29.61 -13.56
N VAL A 755 3.35 30.45 -14.00
CA VAL A 755 1.95 30.37 -13.61
C VAL A 755 1.10 30.30 -14.87
N ALA A 756 0.27 29.28 -15.02
CA ALA A 756 -0.69 29.17 -16.10
C ALA A 756 -2.11 29.01 -15.58
N MET A 757 -3.10 29.31 -16.43
CA MET A 757 -4.51 29.08 -16.14
C MET A 757 -5.13 28.27 -17.26
N GLN A 758 -6.01 27.32 -16.95
CA GLN A 758 -6.90 26.77 -17.97
C GLN A 758 -7.89 27.83 -18.47
N GLU A 759 -8.35 27.67 -19.71
CA GLU A 759 -9.14 28.65 -20.46
C GLU A 759 -10.34 29.21 -19.69
N HIS A 760 -11.03 28.36 -18.92
CA HIS A 760 -12.20 28.73 -18.13
C HIS A 760 -11.95 28.75 -16.63
N ALA A 761 -10.69 28.71 -16.19
CA ALA A 761 -10.32 28.98 -14.81
C ALA A 761 -10.46 30.47 -14.47
N VAL A 762 -10.62 30.76 -13.18
CA VAL A 762 -10.77 32.13 -12.68
C VAL A 762 -9.75 32.45 -11.60
N TYR A 763 -9.26 33.68 -11.56
CA TYR A 763 -8.37 34.16 -10.49
C TYR A 763 -8.91 35.48 -9.92
N SER A 764 -9.01 35.59 -8.60
CA SER A 764 -9.73 36.71 -7.97
C SER A 764 -9.17 37.10 -6.61
N VAL A 765 -9.36 38.36 -6.21
CA VAL A 765 -9.03 38.84 -4.86
C VAL A 765 -10.08 38.43 -3.82
N LEU A 766 -11.33 38.27 -4.28
CA LEU A 766 -12.53 37.92 -3.52
C LEU A 766 -13.57 37.34 -4.50
N SER A 767 -14.53 36.58 -3.99
CA SER A 767 -15.67 36.14 -4.79
C SER A 767 -16.43 37.33 -5.41
N PRO A 768 -17.00 37.20 -6.62
CA PRO A 768 -17.76 38.28 -7.25
C PRO A 768 -19.00 38.66 -6.45
N GLU A 769 -19.61 37.69 -5.76
CA GLU A 769 -20.69 37.94 -4.81
C GLU A 769 -20.22 38.78 -3.62
N GLY A 770 -19.06 38.46 -3.05
CA GLY A 770 -18.47 39.20 -1.93
C GLY A 770 -18.10 40.62 -2.33
N PHE A 771 -17.47 40.80 -3.48
CA PHE A 771 -17.12 42.12 -4.03
C PHE A 771 -18.37 43.00 -4.20
N ALA A 772 -19.41 42.48 -4.87
CA ALA A 772 -20.64 43.21 -5.14
C ALA A 772 -21.39 43.56 -3.84
N SER A 773 -21.40 42.64 -2.87
CA SER A 773 -21.97 42.88 -1.54
C SER A 773 -21.22 43.97 -0.77
N ILE A 774 -19.89 43.94 -0.74
CA ILE A 774 -19.08 44.87 0.06
C ILE A 774 -19.06 46.28 -0.56
N LEU A 775 -18.74 46.38 -1.86
CA LEU A 775 -18.51 47.67 -2.50
C LEU A 775 -19.78 48.31 -3.06
N TRP A 776 -20.72 47.50 -3.54
CA TRP A 776 -21.96 47.99 -4.16
C TRP A 776 -23.20 47.78 -3.32
N LYS A 777 -23.08 47.08 -2.16
CA LYS A 777 -24.20 46.74 -1.28
C LYS A 777 -25.31 45.97 -2.00
N ASP A 778 -24.95 45.25 -3.07
CA ASP A 778 -25.88 44.51 -3.92
C ASP A 778 -25.21 43.26 -4.49
N ARG A 779 -25.50 42.10 -3.88
CA ARG A 779 -24.95 40.80 -4.28
C ARG A 779 -25.42 40.35 -5.67
N THR A 780 -26.56 40.85 -6.16
CA THR A 780 -27.11 40.43 -7.46
C THR A 780 -26.27 40.92 -8.64
N ARG A 781 -25.40 41.92 -8.41
CA ARG A 781 -24.45 42.46 -9.38
C ARG A 781 -23.15 41.65 -9.49
N ALA A 782 -23.11 40.41 -9.00
CA ALA A 782 -21.96 39.52 -9.14
C ALA A 782 -21.45 39.36 -10.60
N PRO A 783 -22.30 39.26 -11.64
CA PRO A 783 -21.81 39.23 -13.02
C PRO A 783 -20.99 40.47 -13.38
N GLU A 784 -21.49 41.66 -13.06
CA GLU A 784 -20.79 42.92 -13.30
C GLU A 784 -19.49 43.00 -12.48
N ALA A 785 -19.50 42.51 -11.24
CA ALA A 785 -18.32 42.46 -10.39
C ALA A 785 -17.22 41.57 -10.97
N ALA A 786 -17.58 40.40 -11.52
CA ALA A 786 -16.63 39.49 -12.14
C ALA A 786 -15.89 40.14 -13.32
N ALA A 787 -16.61 40.91 -14.15
CA ALA A 787 -16.03 41.66 -15.26
C ALA A 787 -15.12 42.80 -14.77
N VAL A 788 -15.54 43.56 -13.76
CA VAL A 788 -14.75 44.67 -13.19
C VAL A 788 -13.46 44.17 -12.57
N MET A 789 -13.49 43.00 -11.92
CA MET A 789 -12.31 42.38 -11.32
C MET A 789 -11.40 41.67 -12.34
N LYS A 790 -11.82 41.54 -13.60
CA LYS A 790 -11.04 40.91 -14.67
C LYS A 790 -10.59 39.48 -14.34
N MET A 791 -11.53 38.66 -13.88
CA MET A 791 -11.23 37.35 -13.27
C MET A 791 -10.83 36.25 -14.28
N SER A 792 -11.01 36.45 -15.59
CA SER A 792 -10.80 35.37 -16.58
C SER A 792 -9.32 35.11 -16.89
N ALA A 793 -8.99 33.87 -17.29
CA ALA A 793 -7.64 33.48 -17.71
C ALA A 793 -7.04 34.40 -18.79
N ALA A 794 -7.86 34.78 -19.78
CA ALA A 794 -7.43 35.68 -20.85
C ALA A 794 -7.03 37.07 -20.34
N GLU A 795 -7.80 37.64 -19.40
CA GLU A 795 -7.50 38.95 -18.82
C GLU A 795 -6.29 38.89 -17.88
N ALA A 796 -6.20 37.85 -17.04
CA ALA A 796 -5.05 37.63 -16.17
C ALA A 796 -3.74 37.51 -16.98
N CYS A 797 -3.78 36.84 -18.15
CA CYS A 797 -2.65 36.74 -19.06
C CYS A 797 -2.31 38.10 -19.72
N GLN A 798 -3.31 38.85 -20.17
CA GLN A 798 -3.11 40.21 -20.72
C GLN A 798 -2.50 41.18 -19.70
N MET A 799 -2.82 41.02 -18.41
CA MET A 799 -2.25 41.78 -17.31
C MET A 799 -0.84 41.30 -16.90
N GLY A 800 -0.35 40.19 -17.49
CA GLY A 800 0.93 39.59 -17.16
C GLY A 800 0.99 38.96 -15.77
N ILE A 801 -0.17 38.64 -15.16
CA ILE A 801 -0.26 37.93 -13.88
C ILE A 801 0.09 36.45 -14.08
N VAL A 802 -0.37 35.87 -15.19
CA VAL A 802 -0.07 34.49 -15.61
C VAL A 802 0.63 34.48 -16.97
N ASP A 803 1.46 33.48 -17.21
CA ASP A 803 2.33 33.35 -18.39
C ASP A 803 1.60 32.76 -19.60
N ALA A 804 0.61 31.91 -19.35
CA ALA A 804 -0.09 31.19 -20.40
C ALA A 804 -1.55 30.89 -20.04
N VAL A 805 -2.38 30.84 -21.08
CA VAL A 805 -3.73 30.27 -21.03
C VAL A 805 -3.70 28.93 -21.75
N LEU A 806 -4.06 27.86 -21.04
CA LEU A 806 -4.06 26.50 -21.54
C LEU A 806 -5.45 26.19 -22.09
N SER A 807 -5.53 25.77 -23.36
CA SER A 807 -6.81 25.36 -23.94
C SER A 807 -7.37 24.16 -23.18
N GLU A 808 -8.68 24.15 -22.95
CA GLU A 808 -9.36 22.96 -22.42
C GLU A 808 -9.71 21.97 -23.56
N GLY A 809 -9.54 22.36 -24.83
CA GLY A 809 -9.90 21.58 -26.01
C GLY A 809 -11.11 22.17 -26.75
N PRO A 810 -11.86 21.37 -27.54
CA PRO A 810 -13.04 21.86 -28.28
C PRO A 810 -14.26 22.17 -27.39
N ALA A 811 -14.26 21.70 -26.14
CA ALA A 811 -15.30 21.91 -25.14
C ALA A 811 -14.65 22.30 -23.79
N PRO A 812 -15.43 22.75 -22.79
CA PRO A 812 -14.91 23.01 -21.45
C PRO A 812 -14.52 21.71 -20.73
N ALA A 813 -13.58 21.80 -19.77
CA ALA A 813 -12.90 20.66 -19.13
C ALA A 813 -13.82 19.57 -18.53
N HIS A 814 -15.06 19.90 -18.14
CA HIS A 814 -16.03 18.92 -17.64
C HIS A 814 -16.61 18.01 -18.74
N GLU A 815 -16.52 18.42 -20.01
CA GLU A 815 -16.94 17.65 -21.18
C GLU A 815 -15.77 16.95 -21.88
N ASN A 816 -14.52 17.37 -21.62
CA ASN A 816 -13.31 16.81 -22.24
C ASN A 816 -12.08 16.76 -21.29
N PRO A 817 -12.21 16.10 -20.12
CA PRO A 817 -11.19 16.09 -19.06
C PRO A 817 -9.80 15.61 -19.52
N GLU A 818 -9.75 14.61 -20.40
CA GLU A 818 -8.49 14.04 -20.90
C GLU A 818 -7.71 15.05 -21.74
N ALA A 819 -8.39 15.78 -22.63
CA ALA A 819 -7.76 16.81 -23.46
C ALA A 819 -7.25 17.96 -22.60
N ALA A 820 -8.05 18.38 -21.61
CA ALA A 820 -7.67 19.43 -20.67
C ALA A 820 -6.44 19.01 -19.83
N ALA A 821 -6.39 17.76 -19.35
CA ALA A 821 -5.26 17.22 -18.61
C ALA A 821 -3.99 17.12 -19.46
N GLU A 822 -4.09 16.69 -20.72
CA GLU A 822 -2.93 16.59 -21.62
C GLU A 822 -2.30 17.96 -21.90
N GLN A 823 -3.11 19.02 -22.03
CA GLN A 823 -2.58 20.38 -22.18
C GLN A 823 -1.82 20.86 -20.93
N VAL A 824 -2.31 20.53 -19.74
CA VAL A 824 -1.59 20.78 -18.48
C VAL A 824 -0.29 19.98 -18.43
N ARG A 825 -0.32 18.69 -18.80
CA ARG A 825 0.86 17.81 -18.84
C ARG A 825 1.94 18.34 -19.77
N ALA A 826 1.58 18.75 -20.98
CA ALA A 826 2.49 19.29 -21.98
C ALA A 826 3.15 20.60 -21.49
N TYR A 827 2.36 21.51 -20.93
CA TYR A 827 2.86 22.76 -20.38
C TYR A 827 3.82 22.53 -19.21
N VAL A 828 3.40 21.73 -18.21
CA VAL A 828 4.22 21.43 -17.03
C VAL A 828 5.54 20.77 -17.44
N SER A 829 5.49 19.78 -18.34
CA SER A 829 6.70 19.08 -18.80
C SER A 829 7.68 20.03 -19.48
N THR A 830 7.19 20.92 -20.35
CA THR A 830 8.00 21.91 -21.06
C THR A 830 8.58 22.95 -20.10
N ALA A 831 7.74 23.52 -19.23
CA ALA A 831 8.15 24.51 -18.25
C ALA A 831 9.22 23.96 -17.28
N LEU A 832 9.03 22.72 -16.80
CA LEU A 832 10.02 22.07 -15.93
C LEU A 832 11.34 21.80 -16.66
N ALA A 833 11.31 21.43 -17.94
CA ALA A 833 12.53 21.25 -18.73
C ALA A 833 13.30 22.56 -18.89
N GLU A 834 12.61 23.65 -19.26
CA GLU A 834 13.23 24.98 -19.42
C GLU A 834 13.79 25.52 -18.10
N LEU A 835 13.04 25.42 -16.99
CA LEU A 835 13.46 25.95 -15.70
C LEU A 835 14.62 25.15 -15.09
N ALA A 836 14.68 23.84 -15.35
CA ALA A 836 15.77 23.00 -14.85
C ALA A 836 17.13 23.31 -15.47
N GLU A 837 17.16 23.97 -16.64
CA GLU A 837 18.41 24.43 -17.28
C GLU A 837 18.93 25.75 -16.70
N GLN A 838 18.13 26.45 -15.89
CA GLN A 838 18.50 27.75 -15.34
C GLN A 838 19.31 27.61 -14.04
N PRO A 839 20.37 28.41 -13.85
CA PRO A 839 21.05 28.52 -12.57
C PRO A 839 20.08 29.01 -11.48
N THR A 840 20.20 28.46 -10.26
CA THR A 840 19.32 28.80 -9.13
C THR A 840 19.22 30.31 -8.87
N ASP A 841 20.32 31.05 -8.95
CA ASP A 841 20.31 32.50 -8.70
C ASP A 841 19.52 33.26 -9.77
N ALA A 842 19.58 32.82 -11.03
CA ALA A 842 18.79 33.41 -12.11
C ALA A 842 17.30 33.09 -11.93
N LEU A 843 16.97 31.88 -11.48
CA LEU A 843 15.61 31.46 -11.17
C LEU A 843 15.00 32.30 -10.04
N LEU A 844 15.73 32.50 -8.94
CA LEU A 844 15.30 33.36 -7.83
C LEU A 844 15.13 34.83 -8.26
N GLN A 845 16.08 35.35 -9.04
CA GLN A 845 16.02 36.72 -9.54
C GLN A 845 14.83 36.92 -10.48
N ALA A 846 14.58 36.00 -11.42
CA ALA A 846 13.45 36.05 -12.33
C ALA A 846 12.11 36.01 -11.58
N ARG A 847 12.01 35.16 -10.53
CA ARG A 847 10.83 35.11 -9.66
C ARG A 847 10.63 36.42 -8.92
N TYR A 848 11.69 37.02 -8.37
CA TYR A 848 11.60 38.33 -7.72
C TYR A 848 11.12 39.42 -8.68
N GLU A 849 11.75 39.53 -9.85
CA GLU A 849 11.41 40.51 -10.90
C GLU A 849 9.98 40.36 -11.40
N ARG A 850 9.47 39.12 -11.49
CA ARG A 850 8.07 38.83 -11.84
C ARG A 850 7.10 39.56 -10.93
N PHE A 851 7.33 39.54 -9.62
CA PHE A 851 6.43 40.13 -8.64
C PHE A 851 6.73 41.62 -8.37
N ALA A 852 7.98 42.06 -8.52
CA ALA A 852 8.39 43.45 -8.32
C ALA A 852 7.77 44.46 -9.31
N LYS A 853 7.15 44.00 -10.40
CA LYS A 853 6.49 44.83 -11.41
C LYS A 853 5.09 45.33 -11.01
N PHE A 854 4.53 44.75 -9.94
CA PHE A 854 3.23 45.14 -9.35
C PHE A 854 3.49 45.96 -8.09
#